data_AF-A0A6E8V285-F1
#
_entry.id   AF-A0A6E8V285-F1
#
_cell.length_a   1.000
_cell.length_b   1.000
_cell.length_c   1.000
_cell.angle_alpha   90.00
_cell.angle_beta   90.00
_cell.angle_gamma   90.00
#
_symmetry.space_group_name_H-M   'P 1'
#
loop_
_entity.id
_entity.type
_entity.pdbx_description
1 polymer ?
#
loop_
_entity_poly.entity_id
_entity_poly.type
_entity_poly.pdbx_seq_one_letter_code
_entity_poly.pdbx_strand_id
1 'polypeptide(L)'
;MMHHLERCRQLINGTVVRLAVRRLEPVLALAHRTVTSESPHRDALWRELQRVPRGTQPAPTRRQLRQLQADQRALLRMLCDAGSIPAYVFARHLHTACGNRAPQGAQPSGPNQKPPDRDGSDPNRKKDEDEDDKEKMMSVVTKTLIWMITIYLLVGFLSMVLPSRNRPESATRYVSWHEFVHHMLAVGEVKEVVVHPDMEMVTIILHDGAIVKGRRVQSNIFHMAVADVNKFEEKLRSVEQRLGVTDGVSVQFERSGDVSGRILFTLFATGVIIALLSRIRGGRGPISMDSFTQMGRAKFTLVDPVESGGRGVWFRDVAGLQEAKQEVMEFVDYLKSPGRYQRLGAKVPKGALLLGPPGCGKTLLAKAVATEAQVPFLSMNGSEFIEMIGGLGAARVRDLFKEAKKRSPCIIYVDEIDAIGRQREGGGGGGVGGGMNSGESEQTLNQLLVEMDGMASKEGVLMLASTNRADILDKALLRPGRFDRHILIDLPNLAERKEIFEKHLSGIALEHPPATYSSRLATLTPGFSGADIANVCNEAALHAARTSQRVVRTSNLEYAVERLVGGTEKRSHALSPTERRVIAFHESGHALVGWMLPNSDVLLKVTIVPRTSLALGFAQYTPKEQKLYTREQLFDKMCMALGGRAAENLTFNRITTGAQNDLEKVTKMAYAQIKYFGMNSTVGPIAFAEDSDNSPYAEKPYSQGLGNLIDFEARKMITEAYERTEQILRDNADKLNRLAEALLEQETLNYDQVVELIGPPQYDDARRKIEPVEFEDSLKRLAQNGTEEK
;
A
#
# COMPACT_ATOMS: atom_id res chain seq x y z
N MET A 1 -49.65 -27.60 -17.33
CA MET A 1 -49.18 -26.87 -16.13
C MET A 1 -49.62 -27.56 -14.84
N MET A 2 -50.93 -27.74 -14.59
CA MET A 2 -51.47 -28.41 -13.38
C MET A 2 -50.93 -29.84 -13.16
N HIS A 3 -50.83 -30.66 -14.22
CA HIS A 3 -50.32 -32.04 -14.10
C HIS A 3 -48.81 -32.14 -13.72
N HIS A 4 -48.01 -31.12 -14.03
CA HIS A 4 -46.61 -31.05 -13.59
C HIS A 4 -46.49 -30.47 -12.18
N LEU A 5 -47.35 -29.51 -11.83
CA LEU A 5 -47.50 -29.01 -10.46
C LEU A 5 -47.94 -30.11 -9.49
N GLU A 6 -48.80 -31.02 -9.93
CA GLU A 6 -49.30 -32.15 -9.13
C GLU A 6 -48.25 -33.25 -8.93
N ARG A 7 -47.38 -33.49 -9.93
CA ARG A 7 -46.18 -34.34 -9.76
C ARG A 7 -45.11 -33.70 -8.88
N CYS A 8 -44.89 -32.39 -8.98
CA CYS A 8 -44.03 -31.65 -8.05
C CYS A 8 -44.59 -31.71 -6.63
N ARG A 9 -45.91 -31.60 -6.44
CA ARG A 9 -46.60 -31.74 -5.15
C ARG A 9 -46.40 -33.14 -4.54
N GLN A 10 -46.47 -34.21 -5.34
CA GLN A 10 -46.19 -35.58 -4.87
C GLN A 10 -44.71 -35.79 -4.49
N LEU A 11 -43.77 -35.12 -5.19
CA LEU A 11 -42.34 -35.16 -4.86
C LEU A 11 -41.97 -34.30 -3.63
N ILE A 12 -42.72 -33.23 -3.37
CA ILE A 12 -42.48 -32.30 -2.24
C ILE A 12 -42.95 -32.87 -0.89
N ASN A 13 -43.90 -33.81 -0.88
CA ASN A 13 -44.27 -34.55 0.33
C ASN A 13 -43.22 -35.62 0.76
N GLY A 14 -42.16 -35.82 -0.01
CA GLY A 14 -41.04 -36.71 0.31
C GLY A 14 -39.70 -35.97 0.49
N THR A 15 -39.27 -35.82 1.73
CA THR A 15 -37.84 -35.81 2.15
C THR A 15 -36.88 -34.73 1.60
N VAL A 16 -37.31 -33.59 1.04
CA VAL A 16 -36.35 -32.52 0.63
C VAL A 16 -36.88 -31.10 0.88
N VAL A 17 -36.85 -30.62 2.13
CA VAL A 17 -37.45 -29.31 2.47
C VAL A 17 -36.45 -28.16 2.63
N ARG A 18 -35.17 -28.37 2.98
CA ARG A 18 -34.27 -27.22 3.28
C ARG A 18 -33.55 -26.58 2.09
N LEU A 19 -33.27 -27.35 1.03
CA LEU A 19 -32.43 -26.86 -0.08
C LEU A 19 -33.24 -26.24 -1.23
N ALA A 20 -34.49 -26.67 -1.41
CA ALA A 20 -35.40 -26.14 -2.44
C ALA A 20 -35.90 -24.73 -2.08
N VAL A 21 -36.25 -24.48 -0.80
CA VAL A 21 -36.76 -23.19 -0.33
C VAL A 21 -35.73 -22.07 -0.48
N ARG A 22 -34.45 -22.33 -0.15
CA ARG A 22 -33.36 -21.35 -0.29
C ARG A 22 -32.99 -20.98 -1.73
N ARG A 23 -33.27 -21.85 -2.71
CA ARG A 23 -32.97 -21.58 -4.13
C ARG A 23 -34.14 -20.98 -4.90
N LEU A 24 -35.35 -21.09 -4.37
CA LEU A 24 -36.56 -20.50 -4.96
C LEU A 24 -36.89 -19.11 -4.40
N GLU A 25 -36.33 -18.74 -3.24
CA GLU A 25 -36.46 -17.41 -2.62
C GLU A 25 -36.18 -16.23 -3.59
N PRO A 26 -35.11 -16.24 -4.40
CA PRO A 26 -34.83 -15.14 -5.32
C PRO A 26 -35.83 -15.07 -6.48
N VAL A 27 -36.34 -16.23 -6.92
CA VAL A 27 -37.28 -16.35 -8.05
C VAL A 27 -38.68 -15.92 -7.60
N LEU A 28 -39.09 -16.29 -6.39
CA LEU A 28 -40.33 -15.84 -5.76
C LEU A 28 -40.27 -14.34 -5.43
N ALA A 29 -39.13 -13.81 -4.96
CA ALA A 29 -38.95 -12.39 -4.72
C ALA A 29 -38.99 -11.55 -6.02
N LEU A 30 -38.55 -12.13 -7.14
CA LEU A 30 -38.65 -11.49 -8.46
C LEU A 30 -40.10 -11.50 -8.98
N ALA A 31 -40.82 -12.60 -8.80
CA ALA A 31 -42.26 -12.70 -9.12
C ALA A 31 -43.12 -11.79 -8.22
N HIS A 32 -42.66 -11.52 -6.99
CA HIS A 32 -43.30 -10.63 -6.03
C HIS A 32 -43.21 -9.14 -6.41
N ARG A 33 -42.33 -8.77 -7.36
CA ARG A 33 -42.17 -7.38 -7.84
C ARG A 33 -42.95 -7.07 -9.11
N THR A 34 -43.51 -8.06 -9.80
CA THR A 34 -44.11 -7.89 -11.13
C THR A 34 -45.63 -8.07 -11.19
N VAL A 35 -46.30 -8.43 -10.10
CA VAL A 35 -47.76 -8.62 -10.09
C VAL A 35 -48.43 -7.58 -9.20
N THR A 36 -49.08 -6.62 -9.83
CA THR A 36 -50.06 -5.72 -9.23
C THR A 36 -51.44 -6.39 -9.17
N SER A 37 -52.15 -6.15 -8.06
CA SER A 37 -53.58 -6.35 -7.80
C SER A 37 -54.03 -7.57 -6.99
N GLU A 38 -55.15 -7.34 -6.30
CA GLU A 38 -55.66 -7.92 -5.05
C GLU A 38 -56.29 -9.32 -5.20
N SER A 39 -56.09 -10.22 -4.21
CA SER A 39 -57.06 -11.30 -3.92
C SER A 39 -56.91 -11.86 -2.49
N PRO A 40 -58.01 -12.34 -1.86
CA PRO A 40 -58.05 -12.74 -0.44
C PRO A 40 -57.49 -14.16 -0.15
N HIS A 41 -56.89 -14.85 -1.13
CA HIS A 41 -56.26 -16.17 -0.94
C HIS A 41 -54.81 -16.09 -0.42
N ARG A 42 -54.29 -14.88 -0.25
CA ARG A 42 -52.90 -14.59 0.12
C ARG A 42 -52.55 -15.02 1.56
N ASP A 43 -53.49 -14.87 2.49
CA ASP A 43 -53.25 -15.15 3.92
C ASP A 43 -53.46 -16.61 4.33
N ALA A 44 -54.18 -17.39 3.51
CA ALA A 44 -54.40 -18.82 3.75
C ALA A 44 -53.16 -19.64 3.40
N LEU A 45 -52.47 -19.28 2.32
CA LEU A 45 -51.29 -19.98 1.81
C LEU A 45 -50.05 -19.75 2.69
N TRP A 46 -49.96 -18.57 3.32
CA TRP A 46 -48.87 -18.23 4.23
C TRP A 46 -49.01 -18.87 5.62
N ARG A 47 -50.25 -19.10 6.08
CA ARG A 47 -50.52 -19.82 7.34
C ARG A 47 -50.28 -21.33 7.24
N GLU A 48 -50.43 -21.95 6.07
CA GLU A 48 -50.10 -23.37 5.89
C GLU A 48 -48.59 -23.63 5.77
N LEU A 49 -47.82 -22.72 5.17
CA LEU A 49 -46.37 -22.86 5.02
C LEU A 49 -45.58 -22.83 6.34
N GLN A 50 -46.18 -22.32 7.42
CA GLN A 50 -45.58 -22.30 8.76
C GLN A 50 -45.77 -23.61 9.55
N ARG A 51 -46.60 -24.56 9.07
CA ARG A 51 -46.82 -25.86 9.71
C ARG A 51 -46.02 -26.98 9.03
N VAL A 52 -44.70 -27.01 9.20
CA VAL A 52 -43.90 -28.21 8.86
C VAL A 52 -42.91 -28.50 9.99
N PRO A 53 -42.92 -29.72 10.60
CA PRO A 53 -42.14 -30.00 11.78
C PRO A 53 -40.65 -30.19 11.47
N ARG A 54 -39.80 -29.68 12.35
CA ARG A 54 -38.33 -29.75 12.26
C ARG A 54 -37.84 -31.14 12.69
N GLY A 55 -37.64 -32.04 11.73
CA GLY A 55 -36.95 -33.32 11.92
C GLY A 55 -35.71 -33.45 11.02
N THR A 56 -34.69 -34.17 11.50
CA THR A 56 -33.41 -34.47 10.82
C THR A 56 -33.46 -35.83 10.10
N GLN A 57 -33.30 -35.85 8.76
CA GLN A 57 -33.21 -37.07 7.92
C GLN A 57 -32.38 -36.83 6.62
N PRO A 58 -31.90 -37.88 5.91
CA PRO A 58 -30.63 -37.86 5.17
C PRO A 58 -30.70 -37.28 3.74
N ALA A 59 -29.52 -37.03 3.16
CA ALA A 59 -29.35 -36.29 1.90
C ALA A 59 -29.89 -37.03 0.64
N PRO A 60 -30.43 -36.30 -0.36
CA PRO A 60 -31.09 -36.87 -1.53
C PRO A 60 -30.13 -37.50 -2.55
N THR A 61 -30.59 -38.53 -3.26
CA THR A 61 -29.80 -39.31 -4.23
C THR A 61 -29.58 -38.53 -5.54
N ARG A 62 -28.41 -38.70 -6.18
CA ARG A 62 -28.01 -37.99 -7.43
C ARG A 62 -29.04 -38.05 -8.57
N ARG A 63 -29.84 -39.12 -8.65
CA ARG A 63 -30.86 -39.31 -9.70
C ARG A 63 -32.05 -38.37 -9.50
N GLN A 64 -32.45 -38.12 -8.25
CA GLN A 64 -33.54 -37.20 -7.89
C GLN A 64 -33.14 -35.74 -8.15
N LEU A 65 -31.88 -35.38 -7.85
CA LEU A 65 -31.34 -34.03 -8.15
C LEU A 65 -31.32 -33.73 -9.66
N ARG A 66 -31.00 -34.72 -10.50
CA ARG A 66 -31.02 -34.55 -11.97
C ARG A 66 -32.43 -34.37 -12.51
N GLN A 67 -33.40 -35.12 -11.97
CA GLN A 67 -34.80 -34.98 -12.37
C GLN A 67 -35.33 -33.58 -12.04
N LEU A 68 -35.02 -33.09 -10.84
CA LEU A 68 -35.44 -31.76 -10.37
C LEU A 68 -34.82 -30.63 -11.20
N GLN A 69 -33.56 -30.78 -11.63
CA GLN A 69 -32.91 -29.85 -12.54
C GLN A 69 -33.51 -29.87 -13.97
N ALA A 70 -33.96 -31.03 -14.44
CA ALA A 70 -34.62 -31.15 -15.74
C ALA A 70 -35.98 -30.46 -15.73
N ASP A 71 -36.77 -30.67 -14.68
CA ASP A 71 -38.10 -30.05 -14.52
C ASP A 71 -38.00 -28.52 -14.35
N GLN A 72 -36.97 -28.04 -13.62
CA GLN A 72 -36.71 -26.60 -13.47
C GLN A 72 -36.34 -25.91 -14.79
N ARG A 73 -35.59 -26.60 -15.67
CA ARG A 73 -35.27 -26.10 -17.02
C ARG A 73 -36.49 -26.07 -17.93
N ALA A 74 -37.39 -27.05 -17.81
CA ALA A 74 -38.63 -27.08 -18.59
C ALA A 74 -39.58 -25.93 -18.20
N LEU A 75 -39.68 -25.63 -16.90
CA LEU A 75 -40.48 -24.51 -16.38
C LEU A 75 -39.95 -23.15 -16.84
N LEU A 76 -38.62 -22.97 -16.80
CA LEU A 76 -37.98 -21.73 -17.27
C LEU A 76 -38.14 -21.53 -18.79
N ARG A 77 -38.13 -22.61 -19.59
CA ARG A 77 -38.44 -22.52 -21.02
C ARG A 77 -39.88 -22.10 -21.28
N MET A 78 -40.85 -22.72 -20.60
CA MET A 78 -42.27 -22.35 -20.77
C MET A 78 -42.55 -20.90 -20.36
N LEU A 79 -41.88 -20.37 -19.34
CA LEU A 79 -42.03 -18.97 -18.90
C LEU A 79 -41.35 -17.96 -19.84
N CYS A 80 -40.27 -18.35 -20.51
CA CYS A 80 -39.68 -17.54 -21.58
C CYS A 80 -40.57 -17.55 -22.83
N ASP A 81 -41.12 -18.69 -23.22
CA ASP A 81 -42.01 -18.81 -24.39
C ASP A 81 -43.35 -18.07 -24.18
N ALA A 82 -43.80 -17.93 -22.93
CA ALA A 82 -44.97 -17.12 -22.56
C ALA A 82 -44.67 -15.60 -22.45
N GLY A 83 -43.47 -15.14 -22.82
CA GLY A 83 -43.10 -13.72 -22.88
C GLY A 83 -42.89 -13.03 -21.53
N SER A 84 -42.87 -13.78 -20.42
CA SER A 84 -42.84 -13.22 -19.07
C SER A 84 -41.42 -12.90 -18.55
N ILE A 85 -40.36 -13.34 -19.24
CA ILE A 85 -38.95 -13.14 -18.84
C ILE A 85 -38.07 -12.89 -20.09
N PRO A 86 -37.19 -11.86 -20.10
CA PRO A 86 -36.25 -11.60 -21.20
C PRO A 86 -35.20 -12.70 -21.42
N ALA A 87 -34.90 -13.03 -22.68
CA ALA A 87 -34.06 -14.16 -23.10
C ALA A 87 -32.62 -14.19 -22.55
N TYR A 88 -32.04 -13.04 -22.19
CA TYR A 88 -30.67 -12.96 -21.65
C TYR A 88 -30.55 -13.54 -20.23
N VAL A 89 -31.65 -13.57 -19.46
CA VAL A 89 -31.68 -14.18 -18.11
C VAL A 89 -31.60 -15.71 -18.21
N PHE A 90 -32.24 -16.29 -19.24
CA PHE A 90 -32.16 -17.72 -19.53
C PHE A 90 -30.75 -18.17 -19.94
N ALA A 91 -30.06 -17.36 -20.76
CA ALA A 91 -28.68 -17.63 -21.18
C ALA A 91 -27.69 -17.65 -20.01
N ARG A 92 -27.88 -16.76 -19.02
CA ARG A 92 -26.99 -16.64 -17.85
C ARG A 92 -27.05 -17.86 -16.91
N HIS A 93 -28.16 -18.58 -16.86
CA HIS A 93 -28.31 -19.79 -16.04
C HIS A 93 -27.79 -21.08 -16.69
N LEU A 94 -27.66 -21.13 -18.02
CA LEU A 94 -27.06 -22.29 -18.70
C LEU A 94 -25.53 -22.37 -18.52
N HIS A 95 -24.86 -21.24 -18.32
CA HIS A 95 -23.40 -21.18 -18.22
C HIS A 95 -22.81 -21.55 -16.84
N THR A 96 -23.63 -21.90 -15.84
CA THR A 96 -23.14 -22.25 -14.49
C THR A 96 -23.01 -23.75 -14.22
N ALA A 97 -23.03 -24.61 -15.25
CA ALA A 97 -23.01 -26.07 -15.07
C ALA A 97 -21.98 -26.83 -15.92
N CYS A 98 -20.84 -26.22 -16.26
CA CYS A 98 -19.71 -26.96 -16.84
C CYS A 98 -18.40 -26.47 -16.23
N GLY A 99 -17.93 -27.17 -15.19
CA GLY A 99 -16.64 -26.93 -14.57
C GLY A 99 -16.43 -27.87 -13.39
N ASN A 100 -15.33 -28.61 -13.43
CA ASN A 100 -14.78 -29.53 -12.42
C ASN A 100 -15.31 -30.98 -12.39
N ARG A 101 -14.62 -31.84 -13.14
CA ARG A 101 -14.35 -33.23 -12.76
C ARG A 101 -12.85 -33.40 -12.49
N ALA A 102 -12.49 -33.73 -11.26
CA ALA A 102 -11.27 -34.47 -10.94
C ALA A 102 -11.62 -35.97 -10.82
N PRO A 103 -10.75 -36.92 -11.18
CA PRO A 103 -11.04 -38.34 -11.08
C PRO A 103 -10.63 -38.89 -9.71
N GLN A 104 -11.53 -39.59 -9.04
CA GLN A 104 -11.20 -40.54 -7.98
C GLN A 104 -11.82 -41.89 -8.34
N GLY A 105 -11.01 -42.93 -8.23
CA GLY A 105 -11.32 -44.29 -8.64
C GLY A 105 -12.32 -44.98 -7.72
N ALA A 106 -12.99 -45.98 -8.29
CA ALA A 106 -13.54 -47.13 -7.60
C ALA A 106 -13.81 -48.24 -8.63
N GLN A 107 -13.47 -49.47 -8.24
CA GLN A 107 -13.62 -50.74 -8.95
C GLN A 107 -15.05 -50.99 -9.49
N PRO A 108 -15.19 -51.98 -10.40
CA PRO A 108 -16.30 -52.92 -10.23
C PRO A 108 -15.86 -54.39 -10.31
N SER A 109 -16.59 -55.17 -9.53
CA SER A 109 -16.51 -56.62 -9.33
C SER A 109 -17.28 -57.43 -10.39
N GLY A 110 -16.58 -58.35 -11.06
CA GLY A 110 -16.96 -59.70 -11.56
C GLY A 110 -18.07 -59.87 -12.64
N PRO A 111 -18.21 -61.08 -13.27
CA PRO A 111 -17.34 -62.26 -13.25
C PRO A 111 -17.04 -62.89 -14.64
N ASN A 112 -16.15 -63.89 -14.62
CA ASN A 112 -16.13 -65.15 -15.40
C ASN A 112 -15.11 -65.36 -16.55
N GLN A 113 -14.32 -66.45 -16.34
CA GLN A 113 -13.67 -67.38 -17.27
C GLN A 113 -12.12 -67.34 -17.42
N LYS A 114 -11.51 -68.44 -16.96
CA LYS A 114 -10.18 -69.01 -17.27
C LYS A 114 -10.40 -70.24 -18.20
N PRO A 115 -9.39 -70.92 -18.82
CA PRO A 115 -7.91 -70.78 -18.87
C PRO A 115 -7.37 -70.90 -20.35
N PRO A 116 -6.10 -71.28 -20.72
CA PRO A 116 -4.86 -71.54 -19.94
C PRO A 116 -3.56 -70.85 -20.43
N ASP A 117 -2.54 -71.05 -19.58
CA ASP A 117 -1.11 -70.67 -19.53
C ASP A 117 -0.27 -70.57 -20.83
N ARG A 118 0.68 -69.61 -20.85
CA ARG A 118 2.15 -69.85 -20.90
C ARG A 118 3.02 -68.58 -20.94
N ASP A 119 4.11 -68.66 -20.19
CA ASP A 119 5.42 -67.98 -20.22
C ASP A 119 5.60 -66.46 -19.99
N GLY A 120 6.60 -66.18 -19.16
CA GLY A 120 6.86 -64.90 -18.52
C GLY A 120 7.55 -63.86 -19.38
N SER A 121 7.26 -62.59 -19.07
CA SER A 121 8.10 -61.44 -19.37
C SER A 121 7.80 -60.29 -18.40
N ASP A 122 8.86 -59.60 -18.03
CA ASP A 122 9.03 -58.54 -17.04
C ASP A 122 8.03 -57.35 -17.19
N PRO A 123 7.27 -56.94 -16.15
CA PRO A 123 6.24 -55.91 -16.26
C PRO A 123 6.78 -54.47 -16.34
N ASN A 124 8.11 -54.26 -16.22
CA ASN A 124 8.69 -52.92 -16.18
C ASN A 124 8.91 -52.30 -17.58
N ARG A 125 8.93 -53.09 -18.66
CA ARG A 125 9.22 -52.58 -20.02
C ARG A 125 8.01 -51.98 -20.75
N LYS A 126 6.78 -52.41 -20.39
CA LYS A 126 5.54 -51.94 -21.04
C LYS A 126 5.05 -50.58 -20.51
N LYS A 127 5.46 -50.18 -19.31
CA LYS A 127 5.00 -48.93 -18.68
C LYS A 127 5.76 -47.71 -19.20
N ASP A 128 7.02 -47.90 -19.57
CA ASP A 128 7.88 -46.88 -20.16
C ASP A 128 7.50 -46.61 -21.63
N GLU A 129 7.09 -47.65 -22.38
CA GLU A 129 6.61 -47.50 -23.77
C GLU A 129 5.29 -46.71 -23.86
N ASP A 130 4.36 -46.90 -22.90
CA ASP A 130 3.07 -46.18 -22.86
C ASP A 130 3.19 -44.70 -22.41
N GLU A 131 4.22 -44.34 -21.64
CA GLU A 131 4.52 -42.94 -21.24
C GLU A 131 5.26 -42.18 -22.35
N ASP A 132 6.23 -42.82 -23.00
CA ASP A 132 6.95 -42.26 -24.15
C ASP A 132 6.01 -41.96 -25.32
N ASP A 133 5.03 -42.83 -25.57
CA ASP A 133 4.06 -42.63 -26.63
C ASP A 133 3.05 -41.51 -26.32
N LYS A 134 2.70 -41.30 -25.04
CA LYS A 134 1.89 -40.15 -24.61
C LYS A 134 2.64 -38.83 -24.71
N GLU A 135 3.92 -38.79 -24.34
CA GLU A 135 4.77 -37.59 -24.51
C GLU A 135 4.95 -37.24 -25.99
N LYS A 136 5.21 -38.24 -26.85
CA LYS A 136 5.29 -38.05 -28.30
C LYS A 136 3.96 -37.53 -28.84
N MET A 137 2.82 -38.11 -28.47
CA MET A 137 1.50 -37.68 -28.91
C MET A 137 1.19 -36.24 -28.45
N MET A 138 1.48 -35.90 -27.19
CA MET A 138 1.32 -34.55 -26.64
C MET A 138 2.22 -33.53 -27.33
N SER A 139 3.46 -33.89 -27.68
CA SER A 139 4.38 -33.02 -28.43
C SER A 139 3.92 -32.78 -29.87
N VAL A 140 3.28 -33.78 -30.50
CA VAL A 140 2.72 -33.67 -31.84
C VAL A 140 1.47 -32.79 -31.80
N VAL A 141 0.59 -32.97 -30.81
CA VAL A 141 -0.63 -32.16 -30.63
C VAL A 141 -0.29 -30.70 -30.30
N THR A 142 0.73 -30.42 -29.49
CA THR A 142 1.17 -29.04 -29.23
C THR A 142 1.82 -28.42 -30.46
N LYS A 143 2.62 -29.17 -31.23
CA LYS A 143 3.18 -28.69 -32.51
C LYS A 143 2.09 -28.38 -33.54
N THR A 144 1.04 -29.18 -33.65
CA THR A 144 -0.09 -28.92 -34.56
C THR A 144 -0.95 -27.75 -34.09
N LEU A 145 -1.14 -27.57 -32.77
CA LEU A 145 -1.85 -26.43 -32.21
C LEU A 145 -1.13 -25.11 -32.47
N ILE A 146 0.21 -25.10 -32.30
CA ILE A 146 1.04 -23.92 -32.61
C ILE A 146 0.94 -23.58 -34.10
N TRP A 147 1.04 -24.57 -34.99
CA TRP A 147 0.86 -24.36 -36.42
C TRP A 147 -0.53 -23.80 -36.78
N MET A 148 -1.59 -24.33 -36.16
CA MET A 148 -2.96 -23.83 -36.34
C MET A 148 -3.13 -22.38 -35.88
N ILE A 149 -2.57 -22.01 -34.73
CA ILE A 149 -2.60 -20.63 -34.21
C ILE A 149 -1.81 -19.70 -35.13
N THR A 150 -0.66 -20.15 -35.65
CA THR A 150 0.13 -19.33 -36.58
C THR A 150 -0.55 -19.14 -37.93
N ILE A 151 -1.24 -20.16 -38.46
CA ILE A 151 -2.03 -20.04 -39.70
C ILE A 151 -3.22 -19.11 -39.48
N TYR A 152 -3.90 -19.22 -38.33
CA TYR A 152 -5.03 -18.36 -37.99
C TYR A 152 -4.61 -16.88 -37.87
N LEU A 153 -3.46 -16.62 -37.23
CA LEU A 153 -2.89 -15.27 -37.16
C LEU A 153 -2.45 -14.75 -38.54
N LEU A 154 -1.90 -15.62 -39.39
CA LEU A 154 -1.50 -15.26 -40.76
C LEU A 154 -2.70 -14.94 -41.65
N VAL A 155 -3.80 -15.69 -41.52
CA VAL A 155 -5.06 -15.44 -42.24
C VAL A 155 -5.74 -14.16 -41.73
N GLY A 156 -5.78 -13.95 -40.41
CA GLY A 156 -6.28 -12.71 -39.81
C GLY A 156 -5.47 -11.49 -40.24
N PHE A 157 -4.16 -11.65 -40.39
CA PHE A 157 -3.25 -10.62 -40.89
C PHE A 157 -3.43 -10.34 -42.39
N LEU A 158 -3.57 -11.38 -43.22
CA LEU A 158 -3.83 -11.22 -44.67
C LEU A 158 -5.17 -10.51 -44.94
N SER A 159 -6.17 -10.74 -44.09
CA SER A 159 -7.46 -10.04 -44.14
C SER A 159 -7.37 -8.55 -43.79
N MET A 160 -6.32 -8.11 -43.09
CA MET A 160 -6.10 -6.70 -42.72
C MET A 160 -5.31 -5.94 -43.80
N VAL A 161 -4.56 -6.65 -44.64
CA VAL A 161 -3.69 -6.08 -45.69
C VAL A 161 -4.39 -5.95 -47.05
N LEU A 162 -5.40 -6.79 -47.33
CA LEU A 162 -6.19 -6.67 -48.56
C LEU A 162 -7.24 -5.56 -48.41
N PRO A 163 -7.21 -4.50 -49.25
CA PRO A 163 -8.20 -3.43 -49.15
C PRO A 163 -9.61 -3.97 -49.43
N SER A 164 -10.56 -3.67 -48.54
CA SER A 164 -11.97 -4.01 -48.69
C SER A 164 -12.49 -3.54 -50.05
N ARG A 165 -12.81 -4.52 -50.90
CA ARG A 165 -13.18 -4.39 -52.32
C ARG A 165 -14.56 -3.77 -52.56
N ASN A 166 -14.92 -2.73 -51.80
CA ASN A 166 -16.23 -2.07 -51.83
C ASN A 166 -16.13 -0.53 -52.00
N ARG A 167 -15.33 -0.06 -52.93
CA ARG A 167 -15.53 1.26 -53.55
C ARG A 167 -15.53 1.08 -55.07
N PRO A 168 -16.66 1.26 -55.77
CA PRO A 168 -16.69 1.16 -57.22
C PRO A 168 -15.89 2.32 -57.83
N GLU A 169 -14.80 1.99 -58.51
CA GLU A 169 -14.08 2.90 -59.41
C GLU A 169 -15.06 3.39 -60.48
N SER A 170 -15.54 4.62 -60.34
CA SER A 170 -16.26 5.34 -61.39
C SER A 170 -15.36 6.46 -61.91
N ALA A 171 -15.35 6.65 -63.22
CA ALA A 171 -14.44 7.54 -63.93
C ALA A 171 -14.37 8.94 -63.28
N THR A 172 -13.21 9.29 -62.72
CA THR A 172 -12.94 10.57 -62.07
C THR A 172 -13.16 11.72 -63.04
N ARG A 173 -14.20 12.53 -62.83
CA ARG A 173 -14.46 13.74 -63.62
C ARG A 173 -13.93 14.97 -62.90
N TYR A 174 -13.07 15.72 -63.59
CA TYR A 174 -12.55 17.00 -63.11
C TYR A 174 -13.48 18.15 -63.46
N VAL A 175 -13.69 19.05 -62.50
CA VAL A 175 -14.58 20.21 -62.61
C VAL A 175 -13.80 21.48 -62.30
N SER A 176 -14.10 22.55 -63.03
CA SER A 176 -13.52 23.87 -62.78
C SER A 176 -14.24 24.59 -61.64
N TRP A 177 -13.56 25.52 -60.96
CA TRP A 177 -14.16 26.33 -59.89
C TRP A 177 -15.45 27.05 -60.33
N HIS A 178 -15.48 27.59 -61.55
CA HIS A 178 -16.66 28.27 -62.08
C HIS A 178 -17.86 27.32 -62.23
N GLU A 179 -17.61 26.11 -62.74
CA GLU A 179 -18.65 25.11 -62.93
C GLU A 179 -19.17 24.58 -61.58
N PHE A 180 -18.30 24.39 -60.61
CA PHE A 180 -18.68 24.03 -59.25
C PHE A 180 -19.60 25.09 -58.61
N VAL A 181 -19.22 26.37 -58.67
CA VAL A 181 -19.98 27.45 -58.03
C VAL A 181 -21.35 27.66 -58.66
N HIS A 182 -21.42 27.77 -59.99
CA HIS A 182 -22.67 28.16 -60.66
C HIS A 182 -23.61 26.99 -60.99
N HIS A 183 -23.07 25.80 -61.28
CA HIS A 183 -23.87 24.67 -61.74
C HIS A 183 -24.07 23.58 -60.69
N MET A 184 -23.35 23.60 -59.58
CA MET A 184 -23.49 22.63 -58.49
C MET A 184 -23.90 23.32 -57.19
N LEU A 185 -23.13 24.30 -56.73
CA LEU A 185 -23.33 24.97 -55.44
C LEU A 185 -24.55 25.89 -55.46
N ALA A 186 -24.69 26.76 -56.47
CA ALA A 186 -25.82 27.70 -56.57
C ALA A 186 -27.19 27.01 -56.78
N VAL A 187 -27.20 25.79 -57.33
CA VAL A 187 -28.42 24.99 -57.53
C VAL A 187 -28.77 24.19 -56.27
N GLY A 188 -27.84 24.04 -55.32
CA GLY A 188 -28.04 23.30 -54.07
C GLY A 188 -27.86 21.79 -54.19
N GLU A 189 -27.13 21.32 -55.21
CA GLU A 189 -26.98 19.88 -55.51
C GLU A 189 -25.79 19.24 -54.79
N VAL A 190 -24.97 20.03 -54.09
CA VAL A 190 -23.77 19.58 -53.38
C VAL A 190 -24.14 19.08 -51.99
N LYS A 191 -23.82 17.82 -51.71
CA LYS A 191 -24.05 17.16 -50.42
C LYS A 191 -22.92 17.44 -49.43
N GLU A 192 -21.70 17.16 -49.84
CA GLU A 192 -20.50 17.34 -49.00
C GLU A 192 -19.27 17.56 -49.87
N VAL A 193 -18.27 18.20 -49.27
CA VAL A 193 -17.00 18.50 -49.91
C VAL A 193 -15.87 17.92 -49.05
N VAL A 194 -15.16 16.94 -49.59
CA VAL A 194 -14.01 16.30 -48.93
C VAL A 194 -12.73 16.92 -49.48
N VAL A 195 -11.98 17.56 -48.59
CA VAL A 195 -10.71 18.20 -48.90
C VAL A 195 -9.59 17.21 -48.62
N HIS A 196 -8.72 16.99 -49.61
CA HIS A 196 -7.52 16.16 -49.48
C HIS A 196 -6.27 17.04 -49.54
N PRO A 197 -5.74 17.49 -48.37
CA PRO A 197 -4.60 18.41 -48.33
C PRO A 197 -3.35 17.82 -48.99
N ASP A 198 -3.14 16.51 -48.84
CA ASP A 198 -1.94 15.82 -49.32
C ASP A 198 -1.86 15.74 -50.86
N MET A 199 -3.00 15.89 -51.55
CA MET A 199 -3.13 15.75 -53.00
C MET A 199 -3.53 17.06 -53.71
N GLU A 200 -3.58 18.20 -53.00
CA GLU A 200 -3.99 19.51 -53.54
C GLU A 200 -5.33 19.49 -54.32
N MET A 201 -6.25 18.61 -53.89
CA MET A 201 -7.50 18.38 -54.58
C MET A 201 -8.68 18.31 -53.61
N VAL A 202 -9.85 18.64 -54.14
CA VAL A 202 -11.11 18.61 -53.42
C VAL A 202 -12.07 17.69 -54.14
N THR A 203 -12.65 16.77 -53.40
CA THR A 203 -13.67 15.83 -53.86
C THR A 203 -15.05 16.39 -53.50
N ILE A 204 -15.86 16.66 -54.51
CA ILE A 204 -17.22 17.17 -54.40
C ILE A 204 -18.16 15.98 -54.54
N ILE A 205 -19.02 15.78 -53.54
CA ILE A 205 -20.04 14.73 -53.55
C ILE A 205 -21.40 15.41 -53.71
N LEU A 206 -22.11 15.05 -54.77
CA LEU A 206 -23.47 15.53 -55.06
C LEU A 206 -24.53 14.63 -54.44
N HIS A 207 -25.76 15.14 -54.33
CA HIS A 207 -26.93 14.33 -53.99
C HIS A 207 -27.25 13.31 -55.10
N ASP A 208 -27.87 12.19 -54.72
CA ASP A 208 -28.22 11.12 -55.66
C ASP A 208 -29.24 11.61 -56.70
N GLY A 209 -28.85 11.62 -57.97
CA GLY A 209 -29.70 12.08 -59.09
C GLY A 209 -29.55 13.56 -59.45
N ALA A 210 -28.52 14.24 -58.95
CA ALA A 210 -28.21 15.64 -59.21
C ALA A 210 -28.18 16.00 -60.70
N ILE A 211 -28.69 17.19 -61.02
CA ILE A 211 -28.76 17.71 -62.39
C ILE A 211 -27.68 18.79 -62.57
N VAL A 212 -26.62 18.44 -63.29
CA VAL A 212 -25.53 19.38 -63.62
C VAL A 212 -25.68 19.79 -65.08
N LYS A 213 -25.75 21.10 -65.36
CA LYS A 213 -25.94 21.65 -66.73
C LYS A 213 -27.17 21.06 -67.45
N GLY A 214 -28.27 20.84 -66.73
CA GLY A 214 -29.53 20.35 -67.30
C GLY A 214 -29.58 18.87 -67.66
N ARG A 215 -28.57 18.06 -67.29
CA ARG A 215 -28.56 16.60 -67.46
C ARG A 215 -28.31 15.89 -66.14
N ARG A 216 -29.00 14.76 -65.89
CA ARG A 216 -28.73 13.91 -64.72
C ARG A 216 -27.36 13.26 -64.85
N VAL A 217 -26.53 13.41 -63.83
CA VAL A 217 -25.18 12.82 -63.82
C VAL A 217 -25.25 11.38 -63.30
N GLN A 218 -24.49 10.47 -63.92
CA GLN A 218 -24.37 9.07 -63.47
C GLN A 218 -23.38 8.88 -62.31
N SER A 219 -22.42 9.80 -62.16
CA SER A 219 -21.41 9.79 -61.10
C SER A 219 -21.66 10.95 -60.15
N ASN A 220 -21.84 10.66 -58.86
CA ASN A 220 -22.10 11.69 -57.86
C ASN A 220 -20.80 12.26 -57.26
N ILE A 221 -19.65 11.78 -57.73
CA ILE A 221 -18.32 12.17 -57.24
C ILE A 221 -17.61 12.94 -58.35
N PHE A 222 -17.16 14.13 -58.00
CA PHE A 222 -16.38 15.01 -58.86
C PHE A 222 -15.12 15.46 -58.14
N HIS A 223 -14.06 15.75 -58.88
CA HIS A 223 -12.83 16.27 -58.31
C HIS A 223 -12.51 17.65 -58.89
N MET A 224 -11.91 18.49 -58.06
CA MET A 224 -11.47 19.82 -58.45
C MET A 224 -10.05 20.03 -57.92
N ALA A 225 -9.14 20.46 -58.78
CA ALA A 225 -7.81 20.86 -58.37
C ALA A 225 -7.86 22.25 -57.74
N VAL A 226 -7.20 22.43 -56.60
CA VAL A 226 -7.21 23.69 -55.85
C VAL A 226 -5.79 24.10 -55.53
N ALA A 227 -5.38 25.28 -56.02
CA ALA A 227 -4.01 25.78 -55.87
C ALA A 227 -3.59 26.12 -54.42
N ASP A 228 -4.55 26.42 -53.54
CA ASP A 228 -4.30 26.64 -52.12
C ASP A 228 -5.47 26.07 -51.32
N VAL A 229 -5.26 24.86 -50.79
CA VAL A 229 -6.27 24.11 -50.04
C VAL A 229 -6.61 24.78 -48.70
N ASN A 230 -5.66 25.50 -48.10
CA ASN A 230 -5.85 26.13 -46.79
C ASN A 230 -6.79 27.34 -46.86
N LYS A 231 -6.84 28.03 -48.01
CA LYS A 231 -7.77 29.14 -48.28
C LYS A 231 -9.07 28.70 -48.97
N PHE A 232 -9.24 27.40 -49.20
CA PHE A 232 -10.39 26.88 -49.92
C PHE A 232 -11.69 27.09 -49.15
N GLU A 233 -11.70 26.76 -47.87
CA GLU A 233 -12.89 26.90 -47.02
C GLU A 233 -13.32 28.37 -46.91
N GLU A 234 -12.38 29.29 -46.71
CA GLU A 234 -12.65 30.73 -46.66
C GLU A 234 -13.28 31.24 -47.98
N LYS A 235 -12.73 30.81 -49.13
CA LYS A 235 -13.30 31.14 -50.45
C LYS A 235 -14.70 30.56 -50.63
N LEU A 236 -14.93 29.31 -50.21
CA LEU A 236 -16.23 28.66 -50.29
C LEU A 236 -17.28 29.44 -49.47
N ARG A 237 -16.97 29.76 -48.21
CA ARG A 237 -17.87 30.54 -47.32
C ARG A 237 -18.17 31.94 -47.88
N SER A 238 -17.17 32.60 -48.47
CA SER A 238 -17.38 33.92 -49.10
C SER A 238 -18.34 33.86 -50.31
N VAL A 239 -18.38 32.73 -51.01
CA VAL A 239 -19.29 32.51 -52.15
C VAL A 239 -20.69 32.12 -51.66
N GLU A 240 -20.80 31.27 -50.64
CA GLU A 240 -22.08 30.94 -50.00
C GLU A 240 -22.80 32.20 -49.47
N GLN A 241 -22.06 33.12 -48.85
CA GLN A 241 -22.59 34.41 -48.38
C GLN A 241 -23.11 35.29 -49.53
N ARG A 242 -22.42 35.31 -50.68
CA ARG A 242 -22.86 36.07 -51.87
C ARG A 242 -24.09 35.48 -52.53
N LEU A 243 -24.26 34.15 -52.44
CA LEU A 243 -25.39 33.42 -53.00
C LEU A 243 -26.60 33.36 -52.06
N GLY A 244 -26.46 33.83 -50.81
CA GLY A 244 -27.55 33.87 -49.83
C GLY A 244 -27.98 32.49 -49.32
N VAL A 245 -27.07 31.52 -49.31
CA VAL A 245 -27.34 30.15 -48.86
C VAL A 245 -27.37 30.11 -47.31
N THR A 246 -28.47 29.67 -46.73
CA THR A 246 -28.69 29.66 -45.27
C THR A 246 -28.15 28.43 -44.55
N ASP A 247 -28.00 27.29 -45.25
CA ASP A 247 -27.38 26.05 -44.75
C ASP A 247 -26.09 25.79 -45.53
N GLY A 248 -24.93 26.03 -44.91
CA GLY A 248 -23.63 25.86 -45.57
C GLY A 248 -23.29 24.40 -45.83
N VAL A 249 -22.54 24.13 -46.91
CA VAL A 249 -22.11 22.77 -47.25
C VAL A 249 -21.10 22.25 -46.21
N SER A 250 -21.18 20.95 -45.91
CA SER A 250 -20.26 20.29 -44.99
C SER A 250 -18.89 20.06 -45.65
N VAL A 251 -17.82 20.51 -44.98
CA VAL A 251 -16.44 20.35 -45.44
C VAL A 251 -15.72 19.36 -44.51
N GLN A 252 -15.20 18.26 -45.05
CA GLN A 252 -14.44 17.26 -44.30
C GLN A 252 -13.00 17.23 -44.77
N PHE A 253 -12.03 17.21 -43.84
CA PHE A 253 -10.61 17.09 -44.16
C PHE A 253 -10.16 15.65 -43.98
N GLU A 254 -9.91 14.93 -45.08
CA GLU A 254 -9.41 13.55 -45.04
C GLU A 254 -7.91 13.55 -45.38
N ARG A 255 -7.08 13.38 -44.34
CA ARG A 255 -5.64 13.10 -44.50
C ARG A 255 -5.48 11.62 -44.75
N SER A 256 -4.84 11.25 -45.85
CA SER A 256 -4.63 9.85 -46.17
C SER A 256 -3.60 9.29 -45.18
N GLY A 257 -4.06 8.55 -44.16
CA GLY A 257 -3.20 8.01 -43.12
C GLY A 257 -2.13 7.10 -43.71
N ASP A 258 -0.88 7.33 -43.30
CA ASP A 258 0.39 6.77 -43.77
C ASP A 258 0.35 5.23 -43.99
N VAL A 259 -0.10 4.81 -45.17
CA VAL A 259 -0.21 3.40 -45.58
C VAL A 259 1.18 2.76 -45.68
N SER A 260 2.17 3.56 -46.07
CA SER A 260 3.60 3.19 -46.15
C SER A 260 4.17 2.79 -44.78
N GLY A 261 3.86 3.55 -43.72
CA GLY A 261 4.30 3.27 -42.35
C GLY A 261 3.72 1.98 -41.78
N ARG A 262 2.47 1.65 -42.14
CA ARG A 262 1.82 0.39 -41.75
C ARG A 262 2.45 -0.82 -42.44
N ILE A 263 2.82 -0.70 -43.72
CA ILE A 263 3.50 -1.77 -44.45
C ILE A 263 4.91 -2.02 -43.89
N LEU A 264 5.64 -0.96 -43.55
CA LEU A 264 7.00 -1.10 -43.01
C LEU A 264 7.01 -1.74 -41.62
N PHE A 265 6.10 -1.31 -40.74
CA PHE A 265 5.94 -1.90 -39.41
C PHE A 265 5.56 -3.40 -39.49
N THR A 266 4.72 -3.76 -40.45
CA THR A 266 4.26 -5.13 -40.60
C THR A 266 5.31 -6.05 -41.22
N LEU A 267 6.12 -5.58 -42.17
CA LEU A 267 7.29 -6.31 -42.66
C LEU A 267 8.33 -6.55 -41.57
N PHE A 268 8.56 -5.54 -40.72
CA PHE A 268 9.46 -5.66 -39.57
C PHE A 268 8.98 -6.70 -38.55
N ALA A 269 7.70 -6.63 -38.15
CA ALA A 269 7.11 -7.59 -37.21
C ALA A 269 7.14 -9.04 -37.77
N THR A 270 6.87 -9.20 -39.06
CA THR A 270 6.91 -10.50 -39.74
C THR A 270 8.35 -11.06 -39.79
N GLY A 271 9.34 -10.21 -40.07
CA GLY A 271 10.75 -10.58 -40.06
C GLY A 271 11.24 -11.05 -38.68
N VAL A 272 10.81 -10.37 -37.60
CA VAL A 272 11.14 -10.76 -36.22
C VAL A 272 10.53 -12.11 -35.85
N ILE A 273 9.28 -12.38 -36.25
CA ILE A 273 8.60 -13.64 -35.97
C ILE A 273 9.26 -14.80 -36.73
N ILE A 274 9.61 -14.60 -38.01
CA ILE A 274 10.32 -15.62 -38.81
C ILE A 274 11.71 -15.89 -38.24
N ALA A 275 12.42 -14.86 -37.75
CA ALA A 275 13.71 -15.03 -37.09
C ALA A 275 13.62 -15.76 -35.73
N LEU A 276 12.53 -15.56 -34.98
CA LEU A 276 12.27 -16.29 -33.74
C LEU A 276 11.96 -17.77 -34.02
N LEU A 277 11.18 -18.04 -35.07
CA LEU A 277 10.80 -19.40 -35.49
C LEU A 277 11.96 -20.15 -36.17
N SER A 278 12.83 -19.48 -36.92
CA SER A 278 14.00 -20.11 -37.55
C SER A 278 15.04 -20.57 -36.52
N ARG A 279 15.09 -19.92 -35.34
CA ARG A 279 15.87 -20.39 -34.19
C ARG A 279 15.30 -21.63 -33.50
N ILE A 280 14.03 -21.98 -33.73
CA ILE A 280 13.39 -23.21 -33.18
C ILE A 280 13.75 -24.44 -34.02
N ARG A 281 14.15 -24.28 -35.29
CA ARG A 281 14.53 -25.40 -36.18
C ARG A 281 15.90 -26.01 -35.84
N GLY A 282 16.66 -25.38 -34.94
CA GLY A 282 17.93 -25.88 -34.39
C GLY A 282 17.84 -26.20 -32.91
N GLY A 283 17.12 -27.26 -32.53
CA GLY A 283 17.37 -28.13 -31.36
C GLY A 283 17.61 -27.53 -29.95
N ARG A 284 17.42 -26.23 -29.72
CA ARG A 284 17.59 -25.59 -28.41
C ARG A 284 16.67 -24.38 -28.31
N GLY A 285 15.44 -24.61 -27.86
CA GLY A 285 14.50 -23.53 -27.52
C GLY A 285 14.96 -22.79 -26.25
N PRO A 286 14.91 -21.45 -26.20
CA PRO A 286 15.37 -20.67 -25.04
C PRO A 286 14.34 -20.57 -23.90
N ILE A 287 13.25 -21.36 -23.96
CA ILE A 287 12.21 -21.36 -22.93
C ILE A 287 11.97 -22.82 -22.52
N SER A 288 12.78 -23.30 -21.57
CA SER A 288 12.52 -24.57 -20.88
C SER A 288 11.30 -24.42 -19.98
N MET A 289 10.51 -25.50 -19.83
CA MET A 289 9.47 -25.60 -18.81
C MET A 289 10.03 -25.37 -17.39
N ASP A 290 11.34 -25.62 -17.20
CA ASP A 290 12.06 -25.35 -15.95
C ASP A 290 12.02 -23.87 -15.53
N SER A 291 11.99 -22.93 -16.48
CA SER A 291 11.95 -21.50 -16.16
C SER A 291 10.63 -21.09 -15.49
N PHE A 292 9.52 -21.78 -15.81
CA PHE A 292 8.23 -21.56 -15.14
C PHE A 292 8.19 -22.23 -13.77
N THR A 293 8.80 -23.41 -13.60
CA THR A 293 8.88 -24.10 -12.31
C THR A 293 9.82 -23.39 -11.33
N GLN A 294 10.88 -22.78 -11.83
CA GLN A 294 11.84 -22.00 -11.02
C GLN A 294 11.23 -20.71 -10.46
N MET A 295 10.18 -20.16 -11.10
CA MET A 295 9.53 -18.92 -10.69
C MET A 295 8.66 -19.07 -9.41
N GLY A 296 8.22 -20.30 -9.11
CA GLY A 296 7.41 -20.63 -7.93
C GLY A 296 8.20 -21.01 -6.66
N ARG A 297 9.53 -21.11 -6.75
CA ARG A 297 10.38 -21.39 -5.58
C ARG A 297 10.52 -20.17 -4.68
N ALA A 298 10.54 -20.39 -3.37
CA ALA A 298 10.79 -19.31 -2.42
C ALA A 298 12.26 -18.86 -2.50
N LYS A 299 12.49 -17.58 -2.78
CA LYS A 299 13.82 -16.96 -2.63
C LYS A 299 13.96 -16.52 -1.17
N PHE A 300 14.41 -17.41 -0.30
CA PHE A 300 14.68 -17.07 1.11
C PHE A 300 16.19 -17.01 1.34
N THR A 301 16.61 -16.16 2.28
CA THR A 301 18.00 -16.13 2.74
C THR A 301 18.15 -17.16 3.84
N LEU A 302 18.91 -18.22 3.57
CA LEU A 302 19.27 -19.23 4.56
C LEU A 302 20.55 -18.81 5.26
N VAL A 303 20.49 -18.64 6.58
CA VAL A 303 21.66 -18.44 7.44
C VAL A 303 21.73 -19.63 8.38
N ASP A 304 22.69 -20.52 8.15
CA ASP A 304 22.98 -21.64 9.04
C ASP A 304 24.14 -21.24 9.97
N PRO A 305 23.88 -20.96 11.27
CA PRO A 305 24.93 -20.53 12.21
C PRO A 305 25.99 -21.61 12.43
N VAL A 306 25.60 -22.88 12.30
CA VAL A 306 26.44 -24.07 12.47
C VAL A 306 27.45 -24.21 11.33
N GLU A 307 27.05 -23.97 10.08
CA GLU A 307 27.94 -24.05 8.91
C GLU A 307 28.79 -22.78 8.72
N SER A 308 28.30 -21.63 9.20
CA SER A 308 28.94 -20.32 8.97
C SER A 308 30.12 -20.00 9.90
N GLY A 309 30.56 -20.95 10.75
CA GLY A 309 31.75 -20.82 11.59
C GLY A 309 31.67 -19.68 12.62
N GLY A 310 30.47 -19.38 13.14
CA GLY A 310 30.29 -18.37 14.20
C GLY A 310 30.13 -16.91 13.73
N ARG A 311 30.02 -16.66 12.41
CA ARG A 311 29.70 -15.32 11.83
C ARG A 311 28.22 -14.91 11.97
N GLY A 312 27.59 -15.27 13.09
CA GLY A 312 26.22 -14.87 13.42
C GLY A 312 26.17 -13.63 14.31
N VAL A 313 25.01 -12.97 14.38
CA VAL A 313 24.75 -11.89 15.34
C VAL A 313 24.38 -12.55 16.66
N TRP A 314 25.01 -12.18 17.77
CA TRP A 314 24.71 -12.74 19.10
C TRP A 314 23.90 -11.77 19.95
N PHE A 315 23.32 -12.22 21.08
CA PHE A 315 22.62 -11.29 21.99
C PHE A 315 23.52 -10.19 22.55
N ARG A 316 24.84 -10.43 22.68
CA ARG A 316 25.84 -9.41 23.03
C ARG A 316 26.05 -8.33 21.97
N ASP A 317 25.62 -8.58 20.73
CA ASP A 317 25.74 -7.63 19.62
C ASP A 317 24.52 -6.74 19.49
N VAL A 318 23.40 -7.13 20.09
CA VAL A 318 22.20 -6.30 20.24
C VAL A 318 22.35 -5.51 21.54
N ALA A 319 22.47 -4.18 21.48
CA ALA A 319 22.49 -3.33 22.67
C ALA A 319 21.07 -2.99 23.14
N GLY A 320 20.85 -2.79 24.45
CA GLY A 320 19.53 -2.53 25.03
C GLY A 320 18.55 -3.71 24.89
N LEU A 321 17.26 -3.41 24.83
CA LEU A 321 16.15 -4.34 24.64
C LEU A 321 16.09 -5.43 25.71
N GLN A 322 16.32 -5.08 26.98
CA GLN A 322 16.42 -6.10 28.05
C GLN A 322 15.12 -6.90 28.22
N GLU A 323 13.98 -6.22 28.22
CA GLU A 323 12.66 -6.84 28.34
C GLU A 323 12.38 -7.77 27.16
N ALA A 324 12.56 -7.28 25.92
CA ALA A 324 12.36 -8.09 24.72
C ALA A 324 13.33 -9.28 24.64
N LYS A 325 14.60 -9.12 25.05
CA LYS A 325 15.54 -10.24 25.14
C LYS A 325 15.09 -11.29 26.15
N GLN A 326 14.54 -10.87 27.29
CA GLN A 326 14.04 -11.80 28.31
C GLN A 326 12.86 -12.62 27.79
N GLU A 327 11.90 -12.00 27.12
CA GLU A 327 10.79 -12.73 26.49
C GLU A 327 11.28 -13.69 25.40
N VAL A 328 12.26 -13.26 24.62
CA VAL A 328 12.77 -14.04 23.50
C VAL A 328 13.70 -15.19 23.96
N MET A 329 14.35 -15.06 25.12
CA MET A 329 15.17 -16.12 25.72
C MET A 329 14.36 -17.40 25.99
N GLU A 330 13.06 -17.30 26.27
CA GLU A 330 12.19 -18.48 26.42
C GLU A 330 12.18 -19.36 25.16
N PHE A 331 12.18 -18.74 23.97
CA PHE A 331 12.22 -19.50 22.71
C PHE A 331 13.59 -20.15 22.49
N VAL A 332 14.67 -19.46 22.86
CA VAL A 332 16.04 -20.00 22.78
C VAL A 332 16.18 -21.23 23.68
N ASP A 333 15.74 -21.13 24.93
CA ASP A 333 15.76 -22.24 25.89
C ASP A 333 14.92 -23.43 25.42
N TYR A 334 13.76 -23.14 24.82
CA TYR A 334 12.92 -24.17 24.23
C TYR A 334 13.60 -24.89 23.07
N LEU A 335 14.20 -24.14 22.12
CA LEU A 335 14.88 -24.73 20.96
C LEU A 335 16.11 -25.55 21.36
N LYS A 336 16.83 -25.14 22.42
CA LYS A 336 17.96 -25.90 22.99
C LYS A 336 17.52 -27.16 23.74
N SER A 337 16.41 -27.11 24.46
CA SER A 337 16.00 -28.17 25.38
C SER A 337 14.48 -28.47 25.34
N PRO A 338 13.94 -28.90 24.19
CA PRO A 338 12.49 -29.06 24.00
C PRO A 338 11.90 -30.14 24.92
N GLY A 339 12.67 -31.18 25.24
CA GLY A 339 12.22 -32.29 26.09
C GLY A 339 11.84 -31.85 27.52
N ARG A 340 12.44 -30.79 28.06
CA ARG A 340 12.09 -30.26 29.39
C ARG A 340 10.67 -29.72 29.41
N TYR A 341 10.28 -28.97 28.38
CA TYR A 341 8.95 -28.38 28.25
C TYR A 341 7.89 -29.44 27.92
N GLN A 342 8.21 -30.39 27.05
CA GLN A 342 7.30 -31.49 26.68
C GLN A 342 6.94 -32.38 27.87
N ARG A 343 7.89 -32.69 28.77
CA ARG A 343 7.63 -33.46 29.99
C ARG A 343 6.65 -32.79 30.94
N LEU A 344 6.65 -31.45 30.96
CA LEU A 344 5.75 -30.64 31.79
C LEU A 344 4.39 -30.41 31.10
N GLY A 345 4.18 -30.91 29.88
CA GLY A 345 2.96 -30.69 29.11
C GLY A 345 2.82 -29.27 28.56
N ALA A 346 3.88 -28.47 28.59
CA ALA A 346 3.86 -27.11 28.07
C ALA A 346 3.71 -27.14 26.54
N LYS A 347 2.74 -26.38 26.03
CA LYS A 347 2.55 -26.18 24.58
C LYS A 347 3.50 -25.10 24.09
N VAL A 348 4.11 -25.37 22.95
CA VAL A 348 5.09 -24.49 22.33
C VAL A 348 4.33 -23.41 21.57
N PRO A 349 4.65 -22.13 21.77
CA PRO A 349 4.14 -21.06 20.92
C PRO A 349 4.62 -21.32 19.48
N LYS A 350 3.68 -21.40 18.53
CA LYS A 350 4.03 -21.69 17.13
C LYS A 350 4.70 -20.49 16.45
N GLY A 351 4.36 -19.29 16.90
CA GLY A 351 5.05 -18.09 16.46
C GLY A 351 4.93 -16.91 17.39
N ALA A 352 5.81 -15.94 17.16
CA ALA A 352 5.88 -14.67 17.85
C ALA A 352 5.98 -13.50 16.85
N LEU A 353 5.31 -12.40 17.17
CA LEU A 353 5.28 -11.19 16.38
C LEU A 353 6.06 -10.10 17.13
N LEU A 354 7.10 -9.57 16.48
CA LEU A 354 7.91 -8.45 16.92
C LEU A 354 7.25 -7.15 16.43
N LEU A 355 6.66 -6.41 17.35
CA LEU A 355 5.96 -5.16 17.09
C LEU A 355 6.84 -3.98 17.46
N GLY A 356 6.81 -2.89 16.71
CA GLY A 356 7.52 -1.68 17.11
C GLY A 356 7.84 -0.74 15.96
N PRO A 357 8.27 0.50 16.23
CA PRO A 357 8.67 1.43 15.18
C PRO A 357 9.87 0.92 14.36
N PRO A 358 10.05 1.42 13.13
CA PRO A 358 11.19 1.04 12.29
C PRO A 358 12.51 1.39 12.98
N GLY A 359 13.58 0.66 12.66
CA GLY A 359 14.93 0.97 13.16
C GLY A 359 15.23 0.54 14.60
N CYS A 360 14.30 -0.10 15.32
CA CYS A 360 14.52 -0.54 16.72
C CYS A 360 15.15 -1.94 16.86
N GLY A 361 15.78 -2.46 15.80
CA GLY A 361 16.54 -3.71 15.88
C GLY A 361 15.71 -5.01 15.87
N LYS A 362 14.45 -4.99 15.42
CA LYS A 362 13.59 -6.20 15.31
C LYS A 362 14.27 -7.34 14.53
N THR A 363 14.79 -7.03 13.33
CA THR A 363 15.50 -7.99 12.49
C THR A 363 16.83 -8.45 13.11
N LEU A 364 17.52 -7.57 13.85
CA LEU A 364 18.76 -7.93 14.56
C LEU A 364 18.47 -8.87 15.72
N LEU A 365 17.40 -8.62 16.49
CA LEU A 365 16.97 -9.47 17.59
C LEU A 365 16.61 -10.87 17.06
N ALA A 366 15.82 -10.96 15.98
CA ALA A 366 15.44 -12.23 15.35
C ALA A 366 16.65 -13.08 14.92
N LYS A 367 17.65 -12.45 14.30
CA LYS A 367 18.93 -13.11 13.92
C LYS A 367 19.72 -13.57 15.14
N ALA A 368 19.68 -12.79 16.22
CA ALA A 368 20.33 -13.14 17.48
C ALA A 368 19.70 -14.37 18.12
N VAL A 369 18.36 -14.49 18.12
CA VAL A 369 17.64 -15.69 18.63
C VAL A 369 18.15 -16.96 17.96
N ALA A 370 18.24 -16.95 16.63
CA ALA A 370 18.63 -18.12 15.87
C ALA A 370 20.08 -18.53 16.13
N THR A 371 20.98 -17.54 16.21
CA THR A 371 22.39 -17.76 16.52
C THR A 371 22.56 -18.28 17.94
N GLU A 372 21.84 -17.70 18.91
CA GLU A 372 21.90 -18.10 20.32
C GLU A 372 21.35 -19.51 20.52
N ALA A 373 20.28 -19.87 19.80
CA ALA A 373 19.68 -21.20 19.77
C ALA A 373 20.46 -22.23 18.92
N GLN A 374 21.41 -21.78 18.11
CA GLN A 374 22.20 -22.59 17.18
C GLN A 374 21.34 -23.38 16.18
N VAL A 375 20.28 -22.77 15.67
CA VAL A 375 19.36 -23.39 14.69
C VAL A 375 19.39 -22.65 13.34
N PRO A 376 19.08 -23.32 12.22
CA PRO A 376 18.88 -22.69 10.92
C PRO A 376 17.90 -21.51 10.96
N PHE A 377 18.26 -20.41 10.29
CA PHE A 377 17.44 -19.21 10.16
C PHE A 377 17.04 -19.00 8.70
N LEU A 378 15.74 -19.15 8.41
CA LEU A 378 15.16 -18.91 7.09
C LEU A 378 14.48 -17.55 7.08
N SER A 379 15.08 -16.57 6.41
CA SER A 379 14.57 -15.19 6.35
C SER A 379 13.94 -14.88 5.00
N MET A 380 12.75 -14.26 5.01
CA MET A 380 12.06 -13.77 3.82
C MET A 380 11.38 -12.43 4.13
N ASN A 381 11.30 -11.51 3.16
CA ASN A 381 10.55 -10.26 3.34
C ASN A 381 9.08 -10.46 2.88
N GLY A 382 8.12 -9.90 3.60
CA GLY A 382 6.69 -9.93 3.30
C GLY A 382 6.35 -9.46 1.88
N SER A 383 7.07 -8.46 1.38
CA SER A 383 6.94 -7.95 0.01
C SER A 383 7.32 -8.98 -1.05
N GLU A 384 8.21 -9.94 -0.74
CA GLU A 384 8.61 -11.01 -1.67
C GLU A 384 7.49 -12.03 -1.90
N PHE A 385 6.40 -11.97 -1.15
CA PHE A 385 5.23 -12.82 -1.37
C PHE A 385 4.19 -12.20 -2.30
N ILE A 386 4.28 -10.90 -2.59
CA ILE A 386 3.35 -10.18 -3.45
C ILE A 386 3.92 -10.14 -4.86
N GLU A 387 3.21 -10.74 -5.82
CA GLU A 387 3.63 -10.78 -7.22
C GLU A 387 2.48 -10.43 -8.16
N MET A 388 2.81 -9.96 -9.37
CA MET A 388 1.80 -9.64 -10.39
C MET A 388 1.02 -10.88 -10.89
N ILE A 389 1.57 -12.07 -10.67
CA ILE A 389 0.98 -13.33 -11.12
C ILE A 389 0.32 -14.02 -9.92
N GLY A 390 -1.01 -14.12 -9.97
CA GLY A 390 -1.81 -14.74 -8.91
C GLY A 390 -1.37 -16.17 -8.60
N GLY A 391 -1.22 -16.47 -7.31
CA GLY A 391 -0.91 -17.81 -6.81
C GLY A 391 0.57 -18.15 -6.68
N LEU A 392 1.50 -17.28 -7.14
CA LEU A 392 2.94 -17.48 -6.88
C LEU A 392 3.27 -17.27 -5.40
N GLY A 393 2.72 -16.25 -4.74
CA GLY A 393 2.92 -16.03 -3.31
C GLY A 393 2.56 -17.25 -2.46
N ALA A 394 1.37 -17.82 -2.69
CA ALA A 394 0.94 -19.06 -2.04
C ALA A 394 1.82 -20.28 -2.38
N ALA A 395 2.45 -20.35 -3.56
CA ALA A 395 3.42 -21.40 -3.87
C ALA A 395 4.72 -21.23 -3.08
N ARG A 396 5.23 -19.99 -2.96
CA ARG A 396 6.43 -19.68 -2.17
C ARG A 396 6.23 -19.98 -0.68
N VAL A 397 5.07 -19.65 -0.12
CA VAL A 397 4.74 -20.02 1.28
C VAL A 397 4.84 -21.54 1.48
N ARG A 398 4.26 -22.34 0.58
CA ARG A 398 4.34 -23.81 0.69
C ARG A 398 5.78 -24.33 0.60
N ASP A 399 6.58 -23.76 -0.31
CA ASP A 399 7.99 -24.14 -0.49
C ASP A 399 8.83 -23.77 0.74
N LEU A 400 8.62 -22.59 1.31
CA LEU A 400 9.28 -22.13 2.54
C LEU A 400 9.04 -23.09 3.71
N PHE A 401 7.80 -23.47 3.96
CA PHE A 401 7.47 -24.42 5.03
C PHE A 401 7.98 -25.83 4.74
N LYS A 402 8.02 -26.24 3.47
CA LYS A 402 8.59 -27.54 3.08
C LYS A 402 10.09 -27.60 3.36
N GLU A 403 10.84 -26.53 3.07
CA GLU A 403 12.26 -26.44 3.38
C GLU A 403 12.52 -26.31 4.89
N ALA A 404 11.70 -25.54 5.62
CA ALA A 404 11.78 -25.44 7.08
C ALA A 404 11.59 -26.81 7.76
N LYS A 405 10.59 -27.59 7.33
CA LYS A 405 10.33 -28.93 7.87
C LYS A 405 11.50 -29.90 7.66
N LYS A 406 12.23 -29.79 6.55
CA LYS A 406 13.44 -30.61 6.30
C LYS A 406 14.61 -30.26 7.24
N ARG A 407 14.65 -29.01 7.71
CA ARG A 407 15.75 -28.45 8.52
C ARG A 407 15.39 -28.28 10.00
N SER A 408 14.33 -28.95 10.46
CA SER A 408 13.89 -28.88 11.86
C SER A 408 14.94 -29.45 12.83
N PRO A 409 15.18 -28.80 13.99
CA PRO A 409 14.55 -27.56 14.49
C PRO A 409 15.09 -26.31 13.77
N CYS A 410 14.22 -25.39 13.36
CA CYS A 410 14.61 -24.15 12.68
C CYS A 410 13.69 -22.97 13.01
N ILE A 411 14.13 -21.76 12.65
CA ILE A 411 13.36 -20.53 12.75
C ILE A 411 13.02 -20.01 11.34
N ILE A 412 11.75 -19.74 11.10
CA ILE A 412 11.27 -18.99 9.94
C ILE A 412 11.06 -17.54 10.36
N TYR A 413 11.70 -16.59 9.69
CA TYR A 413 11.52 -15.15 9.93
C TYR A 413 10.91 -14.46 8.71
N VAL A 414 9.79 -13.77 8.94
CA VAL A 414 9.10 -12.94 7.93
C VAL A 414 9.15 -11.48 8.35
N ASP A 415 9.97 -10.68 7.65
CA ASP A 415 9.97 -9.21 7.86
C ASP A 415 8.78 -8.55 7.16
N GLU A 416 8.33 -7.39 7.61
CA GLU A 416 7.24 -6.62 6.99
C GLU A 416 6.01 -7.48 6.66
N ILE A 417 5.56 -8.29 7.64
CA ILE A 417 4.42 -9.20 7.45
C ILE A 417 3.12 -8.46 7.09
N ASP A 418 3.04 -7.15 7.39
CA ASP A 418 1.95 -6.28 7.01
C ASP A 418 1.74 -6.14 5.49
N ALA A 419 2.75 -6.46 4.67
CA ALA A 419 2.60 -6.55 3.23
C ALA A 419 1.55 -7.61 2.81
N ILE A 420 1.59 -8.80 3.41
CA ILE A 420 0.63 -9.89 3.16
C ILE A 420 -0.49 -9.98 4.20
N GLY A 421 -0.28 -9.40 5.37
CA GLY A 421 -1.14 -9.51 6.53
C GLY A 421 -2.15 -8.38 6.69
N ARG A 422 -2.33 -7.50 5.70
CA ARG A 422 -3.21 -6.34 5.83
C ARG A 422 -4.69 -6.76 5.98
N GLN A 423 -5.35 -6.26 7.03
CA GLN A 423 -6.78 -6.43 7.27
C GLN A 423 -7.56 -5.79 6.13
N ARG A 424 -8.59 -6.50 5.66
CA ARG A 424 -9.56 -5.96 4.70
C ARG A 424 -10.14 -4.67 5.27
N GLU A 425 -9.94 -3.56 4.57
CA GLU A 425 -10.87 -2.43 4.70
C GLU A 425 -12.21 -2.98 4.23
N GLY A 426 -13.11 -3.22 5.19
CA GLY A 426 -14.42 -3.78 4.91
C GLY A 426 -15.08 -2.97 3.81
N GLY A 427 -15.54 -3.65 2.76
CA GLY A 427 -16.32 -3.05 1.68
C GLY A 427 -17.64 -2.47 2.20
N GLY A 428 -17.55 -1.31 2.84
CA GLY A 428 -18.66 -0.46 3.24
C GLY A 428 -18.84 0.62 2.18
N GLY A 429 -19.79 0.37 1.26
CA GLY A 429 -20.48 1.43 0.52
C GLY A 429 -19.81 1.94 -0.76
N GLY A 430 -20.30 1.44 -1.90
CA GLY A 430 -20.43 2.26 -3.11
C GLY A 430 -19.15 2.65 -3.86
N GLY A 431 -18.47 1.69 -4.47
CA GLY A 431 -17.38 1.98 -5.40
C GLY A 431 -17.06 0.80 -6.30
N VAL A 432 -17.75 0.70 -7.43
CA VAL A 432 -17.39 -0.24 -8.51
C VAL A 432 -16.14 0.32 -9.19
N GLY A 433 -14.96 0.02 -8.63
CA GLY A 433 -13.69 0.37 -9.25
C GLY A 433 -12.53 0.58 -8.28
N GLY A 434 -11.93 -0.51 -7.80
CA GLY A 434 -10.63 -0.42 -7.12
C GLY A 434 -10.30 -1.65 -6.28
N GLY A 435 -9.38 -2.50 -6.74
CA GLY A 435 -8.81 -3.57 -5.92
C GLY A 435 -8.50 -4.89 -6.62
N MET A 436 -7.88 -4.88 -7.81
CA MET A 436 -7.37 -6.13 -8.42
C MET A 436 -6.17 -6.72 -7.63
N ASN A 437 -5.58 -5.95 -6.70
CA ASN A 437 -4.37 -6.33 -5.97
C ASN A 437 -4.65 -7.02 -4.62
N SER A 438 -5.87 -6.89 -4.06
CA SER A 438 -6.16 -7.47 -2.73
C SER A 438 -6.36 -8.98 -2.76
N GLY A 439 -6.81 -9.55 -3.88
CA GLY A 439 -7.09 -10.98 -3.99
C GLY A 439 -5.83 -11.87 -3.90
N GLU A 440 -4.68 -11.39 -4.36
CA GLU A 440 -3.42 -12.15 -4.36
C GLU A 440 -2.78 -12.18 -2.98
N SER A 441 -2.66 -11.02 -2.32
CA SER A 441 -2.22 -10.91 -0.93
C SER A 441 -3.09 -11.75 0.01
N GLU A 442 -4.42 -11.72 -0.17
CA GLU A 442 -5.36 -12.56 0.60
C GLU A 442 -5.15 -14.06 0.39
N GLN A 443 -4.92 -14.49 -0.86
CA GLN A 443 -4.68 -15.90 -1.15
C GLN A 443 -3.38 -16.38 -0.47
N THR A 444 -2.34 -15.56 -0.52
CA THR A 444 -1.05 -15.85 0.10
C THR A 444 -1.14 -15.84 1.62
N LEU A 445 -1.88 -14.90 2.21
CA LEU A 445 -2.19 -14.86 3.64
C LEU A 445 -2.90 -16.13 4.11
N ASN A 446 -3.97 -16.52 3.41
CA ASN A 446 -4.72 -17.72 3.75
C ASN A 446 -3.84 -18.97 3.67
N GLN A 447 -2.94 -19.04 2.69
CA GLN A 447 -1.98 -20.15 2.60
C GLN A 447 -1.02 -20.16 3.80
N LEU A 448 -0.52 -19.00 4.23
CA LEU A 448 0.31 -18.89 5.43
C LEU A 448 -0.43 -19.39 6.66
N LEU A 449 -1.69 -19.00 6.84
CA LEU A 449 -2.54 -19.46 7.95
C LEU A 449 -2.74 -20.98 7.93
N VAL A 450 -2.96 -21.57 6.75
CA VAL A 450 -3.12 -23.03 6.59
C VAL A 450 -1.84 -23.76 6.96
N GLU A 451 -0.67 -23.27 6.55
CA GLU A 451 0.61 -23.90 6.91
C GLU A 451 0.88 -23.78 8.42
N MET A 452 0.60 -22.63 9.04
CA MET A 452 0.76 -22.43 10.50
C MET A 452 -0.15 -23.34 11.33
N ASP A 453 -1.43 -23.45 10.94
CA ASP A 453 -2.39 -24.33 11.61
C ASP A 453 -2.00 -25.81 11.41
N GLY A 454 -1.46 -26.15 10.23
CA GLY A 454 -0.99 -27.48 9.84
C GLY A 454 0.32 -27.94 10.49
N MET A 455 1.09 -27.05 11.14
CA MET A 455 2.29 -27.43 11.90
C MET A 455 1.92 -28.22 13.16
N ALA A 456 2.44 -29.43 13.29
CA ALA A 456 2.34 -30.18 14.54
C ALA A 456 3.29 -29.58 15.59
N SER A 457 2.86 -29.46 16.86
CA SER A 457 3.70 -28.93 17.95
C SER A 457 5.02 -29.69 18.19
N LYS A 458 5.16 -30.89 17.59
CA LYS A 458 6.36 -31.73 17.66
C LYS A 458 7.41 -31.41 16.58
N GLU A 459 7.07 -30.65 15.54
CA GLU A 459 7.94 -30.40 14.39
C GLU A 459 9.06 -29.39 14.67
N GLY A 460 9.16 -28.78 15.86
CA GLY A 460 10.31 -27.96 16.24
C GLY A 460 10.57 -26.71 15.38
N VAL A 461 9.58 -26.28 14.57
CA VAL A 461 9.65 -25.07 13.75
C VAL A 461 9.01 -23.90 14.51
N LEU A 462 9.75 -22.80 14.65
CA LEU A 462 9.28 -21.57 15.27
C LEU A 462 9.16 -20.47 14.21
N MET A 463 8.02 -19.78 14.17
CA MET A 463 7.81 -18.65 13.28
C MET A 463 7.99 -17.31 14.02
N LEU A 464 8.91 -16.48 13.54
CA LEU A 464 9.05 -15.10 13.96
C LEU A 464 8.59 -14.18 12.83
N ALA A 465 7.86 -13.12 13.15
CA ALA A 465 7.53 -12.09 12.16
C ALA A 465 7.72 -10.71 12.77
N SER A 466 7.95 -9.70 11.94
CA SER A 466 8.03 -8.30 12.36
C SER A 466 7.07 -7.43 11.56
N THR A 467 6.52 -6.42 12.22
CA THR A 467 5.77 -5.35 11.57
C THR A 467 6.06 -4.01 12.24
N ASN A 468 5.97 -2.94 11.46
CA ASN A 468 5.96 -1.57 11.98
C ASN A 468 4.55 -1.09 12.33
N ARG A 469 3.52 -1.80 11.84
CA ARG A 469 2.12 -1.39 11.87
C ARG A 469 1.23 -2.54 12.34
N ALA A 470 1.04 -2.64 13.65
CA ALA A 470 0.17 -3.65 14.25
C ALA A 470 -1.32 -3.39 13.98
N ASP A 471 -1.68 -2.11 13.78
CA ASP A 471 -3.04 -1.60 13.58
C ASP A 471 -3.69 -2.14 12.30
N ILE A 472 -2.91 -2.31 11.24
CA ILE A 472 -3.42 -2.78 9.94
C ILE A 472 -3.40 -4.29 9.78
N LEU A 473 -2.89 -5.06 10.75
CA LEU A 473 -2.79 -6.51 10.61
C LEU A 473 -4.14 -7.21 10.76
N ASP A 474 -4.35 -8.26 9.96
CA ASP A 474 -5.52 -9.12 10.05
C ASP A 474 -5.53 -9.84 11.40
N LYS A 475 -6.61 -9.65 12.16
CA LYS A 475 -6.87 -10.31 13.44
C LYS A 475 -6.79 -11.83 13.37
N ALA A 476 -6.91 -12.44 12.18
CA ALA A 476 -6.70 -13.86 11.97
C ALA A 476 -5.27 -14.29 12.31
N LEU A 477 -4.24 -13.47 12.02
CA LEU A 477 -2.84 -13.79 12.33
C LEU A 477 -2.59 -13.83 13.85
N LEU A 478 -3.28 -12.96 14.59
CA LEU A 478 -3.14 -12.78 16.04
C LEU A 478 -3.92 -13.81 16.88
N ARG A 479 -4.53 -14.82 16.26
CA ARG A 479 -5.32 -15.84 16.98
C ARG A 479 -4.40 -16.88 17.62
N PRO A 480 -4.78 -17.41 18.80
CA PRO A 480 -4.06 -18.51 19.45
C PRO A 480 -3.87 -19.73 18.53
N GLY A 481 -2.68 -20.31 18.54
CA GLY A 481 -2.20 -21.33 17.59
C GLY A 481 -1.41 -20.76 16.39
N ARG A 482 -1.19 -19.44 16.30
CA ARG A 482 -0.49 -18.76 15.19
C ARG A 482 0.60 -17.86 15.74
N PHE A 483 0.42 -16.53 15.68
CA PHE A 483 1.26 -15.57 16.40
C PHE A 483 0.69 -15.39 17.80
N ASP A 484 1.09 -16.28 18.69
CA ASP A 484 0.55 -16.37 20.05
C ASP A 484 1.21 -15.37 21.01
N ARG A 485 2.43 -14.98 20.67
CA ARG A 485 3.24 -14.05 21.44
C ARG A 485 3.40 -12.76 20.66
N HIS A 486 3.15 -11.63 21.32
CA HIS A 486 3.39 -10.30 20.77
C HIS A 486 4.42 -9.62 21.65
N ILE A 487 5.60 -9.36 21.08
CA ILE A 487 6.74 -8.78 21.77
C ILE A 487 6.83 -7.34 21.29
N LEU A 488 6.54 -6.41 22.19
CA LEU A 488 6.61 -4.99 21.89
C LEU A 488 8.07 -4.52 22.04
N ILE A 489 8.60 -3.92 20.99
CA ILE A 489 9.92 -3.33 20.91
C ILE A 489 9.71 -1.83 20.69
N ASP A 490 9.70 -1.07 21.77
CA ASP A 490 9.54 0.38 21.72
C ASP A 490 10.85 1.10 21.39
N LEU A 491 10.77 2.43 21.29
CA LEU A 491 11.96 3.28 21.19
C LEU A 491 12.85 3.11 22.43
N PRO A 492 14.18 3.14 22.27
CA PRO A 492 15.10 2.89 23.38
C PRO A 492 15.04 3.98 24.45
N ASN A 493 15.06 3.54 25.71
CA ASN A 493 15.20 4.40 26.88
C ASN A 493 16.59 5.05 26.93
N LEU A 494 16.79 6.08 27.76
CA LEU A 494 18.08 6.76 27.88
C LEU A 494 19.26 5.82 28.19
N ALA A 495 19.07 4.86 29.12
CA ALA A 495 20.08 3.85 29.43
C ALA A 495 20.40 2.94 28.23
N GLU A 496 19.36 2.52 27.50
CA GLU A 496 19.53 1.67 26.30
C GLU A 496 20.21 2.45 25.17
N ARG A 497 19.86 3.73 24.97
CA ARG A 497 20.54 4.60 24.00
C ARG A 497 22.02 4.73 24.32
N LYS A 498 22.39 4.87 25.60
CA LYS A 498 23.79 4.89 26.02
C LYS A 498 24.52 3.61 25.60
N GLU A 499 23.94 2.44 25.86
CA GLU A 499 24.51 1.15 25.43
C GLU A 499 24.63 1.05 23.89
N ILE A 500 23.62 1.50 23.15
CA ILE A 500 23.61 1.51 21.68
C ILE A 500 24.70 2.43 21.14
N PHE A 501 24.87 3.64 21.70
CA PHE A 501 25.96 4.54 21.36
C PHE A 501 27.31 3.88 21.62
N GLU A 502 27.52 3.28 22.78
CA GLU A 502 28.79 2.61 23.11
C GLU A 502 29.12 1.48 22.12
N LYS A 503 28.12 0.69 21.72
CA LYS A 503 28.28 -0.37 20.72
C LYS A 503 28.70 0.20 19.37
N HIS A 504 28.01 1.22 18.86
CA HIS A 504 28.33 1.80 17.55
C HIS A 504 29.64 2.62 17.53
N LEU A 505 29.93 3.33 18.62
CA LEU A 505 31.17 4.10 18.81
C LEU A 505 32.40 3.18 18.95
N SER A 506 32.24 1.96 19.45
CA SER A 506 33.35 0.99 19.59
C SER A 506 34.05 0.66 18.26
N GLY A 507 33.34 0.78 17.14
CA GLY A 507 33.89 0.54 15.79
C GLY A 507 34.53 1.78 15.14
N ILE A 508 34.50 2.94 15.80
CA ILE A 508 34.94 4.22 15.25
C ILE A 508 36.23 4.67 15.95
N ALA A 509 37.16 5.27 15.20
CA ALA A 509 38.37 5.86 15.74
C ALA A 509 38.06 7.19 16.47
N LEU A 510 37.97 7.15 17.80
CA LEU A 510 37.64 8.27 18.68
C LEU A 510 38.85 8.81 19.44
N GLU A 511 38.77 10.06 19.90
CA GLU A 511 39.82 10.69 20.74
C GLU A 511 39.82 10.16 22.18
N HIS A 512 38.65 9.91 22.75
CA HIS A 512 38.47 9.33 24.09
C HIS A 512 37.64 8.04 24.04
N PRO A 513 37.62 7.24 25.12
CA PRO A 513 36.79 6.04 25.19
C PRO A 513 35.29 6.37 24.95
N PRO A 514 34.53 5.47 24.28
CA PRO A 514 33.12 5.67 23.96
C PRO A 514 32.23 6.12 25.13
N ALA A 515 32.49 5.60 26.32
CA ALA A 515 31.73 5.90 27.55
C ALA A 515 31.76 7.40 27.93
N THR A 516 32.77 8.14 27.48
CA THR A 516 32.91 9.59 27.72
C THR A 516 31.83 10.38 26.97
N TYR A 517 31.43 9.90 25.79
CA TYR A 517 30.49 10.58 24.91
C TYR A 517 29.06 10.06 25.03
N SER A 518 28.90 8.77 25.36
CA SER A 518 27.62 8.05 25.32
C SER A 518 26.53 8.71 26.17
N SER A 519 26.86 9.14 27.39
CA SER A 519 25.90 9.79 28.31
C SER A 519 25.34 11.08 27.72
N ARG A 520 26.23 11.99 27.26
CA ARG A 520 25.83 13.27 26.68
C ARG A 520 25.03 13.08 25.40
N LEU A 521 25.47 12.20 24.50
CA LEU A 521 24.78 11.94 23.24
C LEU A 521 23.39 11.32 23.46
N ALA A 522 23.26 10.38 24.40
CA ALA A 522 21.96 9.77 24.72
C ALA A 522 20.93 10.80 25.20
N THR A 523 21.35 11.81 25.96
CA THR A 523 20.51 12.93 26.39
C THR A 523 20.13 13.87 25.24
N LEU A 524 21.03 14.07 24.28
CA LEU A 524 20.80 14.95 23.12
C LEU A 524 19.94 14.33 22.03
N THR A 525 19.71 13.00 22.07
CA THR A 525 18.94 12.26 21.05
C THR A 525 17.72 11.55 21.63
N PRO A 526 16.78 12.26 22.27
CA PRO A 526 15.55 11.67 22.77
C PRO A 526 14.67 11.19 21.62
N GLY A 527 14.01 10.05 21.81
CA GLY A 527 13.11 9.46 20.80
C GLY A 527 13.80 8.89 19.56
N PHE A 528 15.14 8.85 19.52
CA PHE A 528 15.87 8.24 18.40
C PHE A 528 15.79 6.72 18.47
N SER A 529 15.58 6.08 17.31
CA SER A 529 15.68 4.63 17.20
C SER A 529 17.15 4.17 17.19
N GLY A 530 17.39 2.87 17.37
CA GLY A 530 18.73 2.30 17.27
C GLY A 530 19.40 2.56 15.91
N ALA A 531 18.61 2.55 14.83
CA ALA A 531 19.08 2.88 13.48
C ALA A 531 19.46 4.37 13.34
N ASP A 532 18.70 5.28 13.96
CA ASP A 532 19.03 6.71 13.97
C ASP A 532 20.34 6.96 14.70
N ILE A 533 20.55 6.30 15.84
CA ILE A 533 21.81 6.37 16.61
C ILE A 533 22.99 5.84 15.81
N ALA A 534 22.81 4.70 15.11
CA ALA A 534 23.82 4.18 14.20
C ALA A 534 24.16 5.19 13.08
N ASN A 535 23.16 5.88 12.56
CA ASN A 535 23.33 6.91 11.55
C ASN A 535 24.07 8.14 12.09
N VAL A 536 23.78 8.59 13.31
CA VAL A 536 24.54 9.68 13.99
C VAL A 536 26.02 9.32 14.07
N CYS A 537 26.34 8.11 14.55
CA CYS A 537 27.73 7.65 14.67
C CYS A 537 28.43 7.62 13.30
N ASN A 538 27.75 7.12 12.27
CA ASN A 538 28.27 7.07 10.91
C ASN A 538 28.48 8.46 10.29
N GLU A 539 27.51 9.37 10.43
CA GLU A 539 27.63 10.74 9.93
C GLU A 539 28.75 11.52 10.62
N ALA A 540 28.99 11.28 11.92
CA ALA A 540 30.12 11.87 12.64
C ALA A 540 31.47 11.42 12.05
N ALA A 541 31.59 10.13 11.74
CA ALA A 541 32.78 9.57 11.08
C ALA A 541 32.95 10.13 9.67
N LEU A 542 31.88 10.23 8.88
CA LEU A 542 31.90 10.83 7.55
C LEU A 542 32.26 12.32 7.59
N HIS A 543 31.79 13.07 8.59
CA HIS A 543 32.16 14.48 8.77
C HIS A 543 33.64 14.64 9.12
N ALA A 544 34.16 13.82 10.03
CA ALA A 544 35.58 13.80 10.35
C ALA A 544 36.43 13.48 9.12
N ALA A 545 36.00 12.49 8.30
CA ALA A 545 36.67 12.14 7.06
C ALA A 545 36.65 13.28 6.02
N ARG A 546 35.51 13.97 5.84
CA ARG A 546 35.40 15.13 4.93
C ARG A 546 36.28 16.30 5.34
N THR A 547 36.51 16.49 6.63
CA THR A 547 37.39 17.53 7.18
C THR A 547 38.84 17.06 7.34
N SER A 548 39.19 15.89 6.77
CA SER A 548 40.53 15.30 6.82
C SER A 548 41.07 15.10 8.24
N GLN A 549 40.19 14.86 9.22
CA GLN A 549 40.56 14.54 10.59
C GLN A 549 40.95 13.05 10.69
N ARG A 550 41.96 12.74 11.51
CA ARG A 550 42.40 11.35 11.77
C ARG A 550 41.55 10.62 12.80
N VAL A 551 40.89 11.37 13.69
CA VAL A 551 40.05 10.86 14.78
C VAL A 551 38.76 11.65 14.86
N VAL A 552 37.69 11.01 15.29
CA VAL A 552 36.39 11.64 15.50
C VAL A 552 36.39 12.33 16.86
N ARG A 553 36.33 13.67 16.83
CA ARG A 553 36.17 14.56 18.00
C ARG A 553 34.71 14.80 18.40
N THR A 554 34.49 15.34 19.59
CA THR A 554 33.17 15.75 20.13
C THR A 554 32.39 16.63 19.16
N SER A 555 33.05 17.61 18.53
CA SER A 555 32.41 18.54 17.59
C SER A 555 31.81 17.84 16.36
N ASN A 556 32.39 16.72 15.91
CA ASN A 556 31.83 15.94 14.80
C ASN A 556 30.58 15.16 15.22
N LEU A 557 30.55 14.66 16.46
CA LEU A 557 29.40 13.95 17.03
C LEU A 557 28.23 14.91 17.24
N GLU A 558 28.50 16.09 17.81
CA GLU A 558 27.49 17.16 17.97
C GLU A 558 26.97 17.63 16.61
N TYR A 559 27.85 17.85 15.63
CA TYR A 559 27.45 18.17 14.25
C TYR A 559 26.54 17.08 13.65
N ALA A 560 26.83 15.80 13.89
CA ALA A 560 26.02 14.70 13.36
C ALA A 560 24.62 14.65 13.97
N VAL A 561 24.52 14.87 15.29
CA VAL A 561 23.22 15.00 15.98
C VAL A 561 22.43 16.18 15.40
N GLU A 562 23.05 17.35 15.29
CA GLU A 562 22.42 18.55 14.73
C GLU A 562 21.93 18.34 13.30
N ARG A 563 22.75 17.69 12.47
CA ARG A 563 22.43 17.39 11.08
C ARG A 563 21.23 16.44 10.97
N LEU A 564 21.08 15.49 11.89
CA LEU A 564 19.97 14.55 11.87
C LEU A 564 18.68 15.17 12.42
N VAL A 565 18.77 16.00 13.46
CA VAL A 565 17.61 16.71 14.04
C VAL A 565 17.13 17.86 13.15
N GLY A 566 18.03 18.75 12.75
CA GLY A 566 17.72 20.01 12.05
C GLY A 566 17.99 19.97 10.54
N GLY A 567 18.48 18.86 10.00
CA GLY A 567 18.82 18.75 8.58
C GLY A 567 20.15 19.41 8.20
N THR A 568 20.46 19.34 6.91
CA THR A 568 21.74 19.83 6.39
C THR A 568 21.82 21.35 6.38
N GLU A 569 22.99 21.90 6.71
CA GLU A 569 23.26 23.34 6.67
C GLU A 569 23.30 23.84 5.22
N LYS A 570 22.53 24.90 4.91
CA LYS A 570 22.54 25.53 3.59
C LYS A 570 23.45 26.74 3.60
N ARG A 571 24.68 26.57 3.14
CA ARG A 571 25.64 27.68 2.96
C ARG A 571 25.41 28.55 1.72
N SER A 572 24.57 28.09 0.78
CA SER A 572 24.40 28.75 -0.52
C SER A 572 23.35 29.86 -0.56
N HIS A 573 22.46 29.94 0.44
CA HIS A 573 21.45 31.00 0.52
C HIS A 573 21.87 32.04 1.57
N ALA A 574 22.58 33.07 1.13
CA ALA A 574 22.85 34.23 1.96
C ALA A 574 21.52 34.98 2.21
N LEU A 575 21.10 35.07 3.47
CA LEU A 575 19.95 35.86 3.90
C LEU A 575 20.27 37.35 3.82
N SER A 576 19.29 38.19 3.49
CA SER A 576 19.50 39.64 3.56
C SER A 576 19.74 40.07 5.02
N PRO A 577 20.52 41.15 5.27
CA PRO A 577 20.77 41.62 6.63
C PRO A 577 19.49 41.94 7.42
N THR A 578 18.45 42.40 6.73
CA THR A 578 17.12 42.67 7.30
C THR A 578 16.41 41.38 7.71
N GLU A 579 16.42 40.35 6.86
CA GLU A 579 15.84 39.04 7.20
C GLU A 579 16.60 38.38 8.35
N ARG A 580 17.93 38.43 8.31
CA ARG A 580 18.81 37.92 9.37
C ARG A 580 18.50 38.59 10.72
N ARG A 581 18.26 39.91 10.72
CA ARG A 581 17.80 40.64 11.92
C ARG A 581 16.46 40.12 12.42
N VAL A 582 15.48 39.95 11.55
CA VAL A 582 14.16 39.43 11.97
C VAL A 582 14.28 38.02 12.55
N ILE A 583 15.04 37.14 11.92
CA ILE A 583 15.28 35.76 12.41
C ILE A 583 15.99 35.77 13.77
N ALA A 584 17.01 36.63 13.97
CA ALA A 584 17.70 36.72 15.25
C ALA A 584 16.76 37.10 16.40
N PHE A 585 15.86 38.06 16.19
CA PHE A 585 14.85 38.43 17.17
C PHE A 585 13.79 37.33 17.37
N HIS A 586 13.41 36.63 16.30
CA HIS A 586 12.50 35.49 16.36
C HIS A 586 13.05 34.35 17.22
N GLU A 587 14.27 33.89 16.93
CA GLU A 587 14.92 32.81 17.69
C GLU A 587 15.24 33.22 19.13
N SER A 588 15.63 34.48 19.34
CA SER A 588 15.82 35.05 20.69
C SER A 588 14.51 35.07 21.48
N GLY A 589 13.38 35.31 20.82
CA GLY A 589 12.06 35.27 21.43
C GLY A 589 11.72 33.90 22.02
N HIS A 590 11.92 32.84 21.25
CA HIS A 590 11.77 31.47 21.75
C HIS A 590 12.70 31.17 22.92
N ALA A 591 13.99 31.48 22.76
CA ALA A 591 15.02 31.21 23.75
C ALA A 591 14.74 31.93 25.07
N LEU A 592 14.38 33.22 25.03
CA LEU A 592 14.14 34.04 26.21
C LEU A 592 12.87 33.60 26.95
N VAL A 593 11.77 33.34 26.23
CA VAL A 593 10.52 32.87 26.86
C VAL A 593 10.75 31.50 27.50
N GLY A 594 11.43 30.59 26.80
CA GLY A 594 11.86 29.31 27.38
C GLY A 594 12.75 29.50 28.62
N TRP A 595 13.63 30.50 28.63
CA TRP A 595 14.49 30.78 29.78
C TRP A 595 13.72 31.25 31.02
N MET A 596 12.68 32.06 30.82
CA MET A 596 11.91 32.70 31.90
C MET A 596 10.77 31.84 32.45
N LEU A 597 10.25 30.88 31.67
CA LEU A 597 9.16 30.02 32.13
C LEU A 597 9.67 28.88 33.03
N PRO A 598 8.90 28.43 34.03
CA PRO A 598 9.32 27.38 34.97
C PRO A 598 9.34 25.99 34.32
N ASN A 599 8.35 25.67 33.49
CA ASN A 599 8.13 24.31 32.96
C ASN A 599 8.62 24.09 31.52
N SER A 600 9.42 25.01 30.99
CA SER A 600 10.02 24.89 29.66
C SER A 600 11.06 23.77 29.57
N ASP A 601 11.32 23.34 28.34
CA ASP A 601 12.42 22.44 28.02
C ASP A 601 13.76 23.21 28.12
N VAL A 602 14.87 22.52 28.44
CA VAL A 602 16.16 23.19 28.67
C VAL A 602 16.78 23.62 27.34
N LEU A 603 17.07 24.91 27.19
CA LEU A 603 17.75 25.43 26.02
C LEU A 603 19.21 24.97 26.00
N LEU A 604 19.66 24.35 24.91
CA LEU A 604 21.05 23.96 24.72
C LEU A 604 21.82 24.98 23.88
N LYS A 605 21.19 25.43 22.81
CA LYS A 605 21.82 26.21 21.75
C LYS A 605 20.77 26.94 20.93
N VAL A 606 21.11 28.13 20.45
CA VAL A 606 20.28 28.93 19.52
C VAL A 606 21.12 29.27 18.30
N THR A 607 20.57 29.14 17.10
CA THR A 607 21.27 29.48 15.86
C THR A 607 20.34 30.12 14.83
N ILE A 608 20.89 31.07 14.05
CA ILE A 608 20.20 31.72 12.93
C ILE A 608 20.68 31.20 11.56
N VAL A 609 21.44 30.10 11.56
CA VAL A 609 21.99 29.51 10.33
C VAL A 609 20.92 28.64 9.64
N PRO A 610 20.57 28.93 8.38
CA PRO A 610 19.46 28.25 7.70
C PRO A 610 19.77 26.77 7.43
N ARG A 611 18.76 25.92 7.65
CA ARG A 611 18.83 24.48 7.40
C ARG A 611 17.85 24.02 6.32
N THR A 612 18.06 22.80 5.81
CA THR A 612 17.24 22.24 4.72
C THR A 612 15.78 21.97 5.13
N SER A 613 15.50 21.72 6.41
CA SER A 613 14.15 21.51 6.92
C SER A 613 13.43 22.82 7.25
N LEU A 614 13.21 23.70 6.25
CA LEU A 614 12.31 24.87 6.25
C LEU A 614 12.39 25.85 7.45
N ALA A 615 13.35 25.71 8.36
CA ALA A 615 13.58 26.57 9.50
C ALA A 615 14.78 27.48 9.17
N LEU A 616 14.52 28.78 9.08
CA LEU A 616 15.55 29.79 8.77
C LEU A 616 16.51 30.02 9.95
N GLY A 617 16.08 29.67 11.17
CA GLY A 617 16.86 29.49 12.39
C GLY A 617 16.26 28.35 13.22
N PHE A 618 16.93 27.95 14.31
CA PHE A 618 16.31 27.05 15.29
C PHE A 618 16.96 27.19 16.68
N ALA A 619 16.14 27.01 17.71
CA ALA A 619 16.57 26.76 19.09
C ALA A 619 16.49 25.26 19.41
N GLN A 620 17.60 24.69 19.87
CA GLN A 620 17.68 23.30 20.29
C GLN A 620 17.36 23.20 21.79
N TYR A 621 16.38 22.38 22.13
CA TYR A 621 15.98 22.08 23.50
C TYR A 621 16.27 20.63 23.85
N THR A 622 16.56 20.36 25.11
CA THR A 622 16.51 19.00 25.68
C THR A 622 15.09 18.78 26.22
N PRO A 623 14.26 17.97 25.55
CA PRO A 623 12.95 17.58 26.06
C PRO A 623 13.12 16.74 27.32
N LYS A 624 12.22 16.92 28.29
CA LYS A 624 12.09 15.99 29.41
C LYS A 624 11.44 14.70 28.92
N GLU A 625 12.02 13.54 29.25
CA GLU A 625 11.44 12.21 28.95
C GLU A 625 10.26 11.87 29.90
N GLN A 626 9.35 12.81 30.10
CA GLN A 626 8.12 12.58 30.86
C GLN A 626 7.00 12.18 29.91
N LYS A 627 6.26 11.13 30.29
CA LYS A 627 5.08 10.66 29.54
C LYS A 627 3.81 11.42 29.92
N LEU A 628 3.80 12.06 31.08
CA LEU A 628 2.65 12.78 31.64
C LEU A 628 2.95 14.28 31.62
N TYR A 629 2.02 15.06 31.07
CA TYR A 629 2.09 16.52 31.03
C TYR A 629 0.94 17.13 31.81
N THR A 630 1.24 18.13 32.64
CA THR A 630 0.20 18.94 33.29
C THR A 630 -0.29 20.05 32.37
N ARG A 631 -1.45 20.64 32.69
CA ARG A 631 -2.02 21.76 31.93
C ARG A 631 -1.05 22.95 31.90
N GLU A 632 -0.39 23.25 33.02
CA GLU A 632 0.56 24.34 33.15
C GLU A 632 1.80 24.11 32.28
N GLN A 633 2.28 22.87 32.21
CA GLN A 633 3.42 22.49 31.37
C GLN A 633 3.10 22.66 29.88
N LEU A 634 1.91 22.23 29.43
CA LEU A 634 1.49 22.41 28.04
C LEU A 634 1.27 23.88 27.70
N PHE A 635 0.72 24.66 28.64
CA PHE A 635 0.54 26.10 28.47
C PHE A 635 1.87 26.85 28.36
N ASP A 636 2.87 26.49 29.17
CA ASP A 636 4.22 27.06 29.07
C ASP A 636 4.90 26.68 27.74
N LYS A 637 4.68 25.45 27.24
CA LYS A 637 5.15 25.05 25.90
C LYS A 637 4.47 25.85 24.77
N MET A 638 3.18 26.15 24.90
CA MET A 638 2.48 27.05 23.97
C MET A 638 3.09 28.45 23.98
N CYS A 639 3.36 29.00 25.17
CA CYS A 639 3.99 30.32 25.31
C CYS A 639 5.38 30.36 24.66
N MET A 640 6.22 29.35 24.92
CA MET A 640 7.54 29.24 24.30
C MET A 640 7.45 29.19 22.76
N ALA A 641 6.51 28.43 22.20
CA ALA A 641 6.30 28.36 20.76
C ALA A 641 5.76 29.68 20.18
N LEU A 642 5.00 30.48 20.92
CA LEU A 642 4.56 31.81 20.46
C LEU A 642 5.65 32.89 20.59
N GLY A 643 6.76 32.59 21.26
CA GLY A 643 7.85 33.53 21.56
C GLY A 643 8.42 34.23 20.32
N GLY A 644 8.67 33.50 19.24
CA GLY A 644 9.22 34.07 18.01
C GLY A 644 8.29 35.09 17.36
N ARG A 645 7.01 34.74 17.18
CA ARG A 645 5.98 35.65 16.65
C ARG A 645 5.82 36.90 17.53
N ALA A 646 5.77 36.73 18.84
CA ALA A 646 5.58 37.84 19.77
C ALA A 646 6.79 38.80 19.76
N ALA A 647 8.02 38.26 19.68
CA ALA A 647 9.24 39.06 19.59
C ALA A 647 9.31 39.88 18.29
N GLU A 648 8.89 39.30 17.15
CA GLU A 648 8.76 40.02 15.88
C GLU A 648 7.80 41.21 16.01
N ASN A 649 6.61 40.96 16.56
CA ASN A 649 5.57 41.97 16.68
C ASN A 649 6.00 43.12 17.60
N LEU A 650 6.61 42.81 18.75
CA LEU A 650 7.07 43.82 19.71
C LEU A 650 8.20 44.69 19.15
N THR A 651 9.13 44.08 18.41
CA THR A 651 10.34 44.79 17.95
C THR A 651 10.12 45.54 16.64
N PHE A 652 9.44 44.91 15.68
CA PHE A 652 9.30 45.44 14.31
C PHE A 652 7.91 45.97 14.01
N ASN A 653 6.92 45.75 14.88
CA ASN A 653 5.51 46.06 14.65
C ASN A 653 4.99 45.49 13.30
N ARG A 654 5.56 44.35 12.91
CA ARG A 654 5.28 43.62 11.66
C ARG A 654 5.47 42.14 11.94
N ILE A 655 4.63 41.32 11.31
CA ILE A 655 4.65 39.86 11.44
C ILE A 655 5.08 39.22 10.12
N THR A 656 5.86 38.14 10.18
CA THR A 656 6.33 37.43 8.98
C THR A 656 5.60 36.09 8.74
N THR A 657 5.91 35.39 7.66
CA THR A 657 5.46 34.00 7.45
C THR A 657 6.30 32.98 8.22
N GLY A 658 7.41 33.38 8.87
CA GLY A 658 8.35 32.48 9.56
C GLY A 658 7.72 31.68 10.70
N ALA A 659 6.75 32.26 11.42
CA ALA A 659 6.10 31.61 12.56
C ALA A 659 4.99 30.59 12.19
N GLN A 660 4.85 30.20 10.91
CA GLN A 660 3.78 29.29 10.49
C GLN A 660 3.83 27.95 11.24
N ASN A 661 5.01 27.34 11.34
CA ASN A 661 5.19 26.06 12.00
C ASN A 661 4.88 26.14 13.50
N ASP A 662 5.21 27.25 14.16
CA ASP A 662 4.95 27.43 15.57
C ASP A 662 3.46 27.62 15.85
N LEU A 663 2.77 28.39 15.01
CA LEU A 663 1.31 28.52 15.08
C LEU A 663 0.61 27.18 14.85
N GLU A 664 1.09 26.36 13.92
CA GLU A 664 0.54 25.02 13.70
C GLU A 664 0.72 24.13 14.94
N LYS A 665 1.92 24.10 15.54
CA LYS A 665 2.20 23.35 16.78
C LYS A 665 1.31 23.81 17.93
N VAL A 666 1.21 25.12 18.13
CA VAL A 666 0.38 25.73 19.20
C VAL A 666 -1.09 25.38 18.99
N THR A 667 -1.57 25.44 17.75
CA THR A 667 -2.95 25.08 17.41
C THR A 667 -3.20 23.60 17.70
N LYS A 668 -2.32 22.69 17.26
CA LYS A 668 -2.43 21.26 17.55
C LYS A 668 -2.43 20.98 19.05
N MET A 669 -1.56 21.64 19.82
CA MET A 669 -1.50 21.51 21.28
C MET A 669 -2.79 22.00 21.96
N ALA A 670 -3.37 23.11 21.52
CA ALA A 670 -4.62 23.63 22.06
C ALA A 670 -5.79 22.65 21.79
N TYR A 671 -5.92 22.16 20.56
CA TYR A 671 -6.93 21.17 20.23
C TYR A 671 -6.72 19.85 20.96
N ALA A 672 -5.49 19.39 21.16
CA ALA A 672 -5.21 18.16 21.90
C ALA A 672 -5.63 18.27 23.38
N GLN A 673 -5.35 19.41 24.01
CA GLN A 673 -5.78 19.68 25.39
C GLN A 673 -7.30 19.66 25.54
N ILE A 674 -8.03 20.19 24.55
CA ILE A 674 -9.49 20.27 24.60
C ILE A 674 -10.15 18.95 24.18
N LYS A 675 -9.71 18.34 23.07
CA LYS A 675 -10.37 17.17 22.46
C LYS A 675 -9.94 15.84 23.07
N TYR A 676 -8.66 15.67 23.39
CA TYR A 676 -8.09 14.37 23.76
C TYR A 676 -7.84 14.26 25.26
N PHE A 677 -7.29 15.32 25.86
CA PHE A 677 -6.91 15.30 27.28
C PHE A 677 -8.03 15.76 28.22
N GLY A 678 -9.09 16.39 27.72
CA GLY A 678 -10.20 16.88 28.55
C GLY A 678 -9.79 17.95 29.56
N MET A 679 -8.80 18.79 29.22
CA MET A 679 -8.21 19.79 30.14
C MET A 679 -9.00 21.12 30.18
N ASN A 680 -10.10 21.24 29.44
CA ASN A 680 -10.92 22.44 29.39
C ASN A 680 -12.15 22.30 30.29
N SER A 681 -12.42 23.32 31.12
CA SER A 681 -13.54 23.32 32.07
C SER A 681 -14.92 23.45 31.40
N THR A 682 -15.01 24.11 30.25
CA THR A 682 -16.27 24.36 29.53
C THR A 682 -16.72 23.12 28.76
N VAL A 683 -15.79 22.43 28.08
CA VAL A 683 -16.07 21.17 27.37
C VAL A 683 -16.19 20.00 28.35
N GLY A 684 -15.40 20.02 29.42
CA GLY A 684 -15.36 18.96 30.44
C GLY A 684 -14.39 17.83 30.12
N PRO A 685 -14.28 16.83 31.00
CA PRO A 685 -13.34 15.71 30.89
C PRO A 685 -13.85 14.63 29.94
N ILE A 686 -14.06 14.99 28.66
CA ILE A 686 -14.50 14.08 27.59
C ILE A 686 -13.34 13.90 26.61
N ALA A 687 -13.13 12.67 26.14
CA ALA A 687 -12.14 12.35 25.12
C ALA A 687 -12.82 11.96 23.81
N PHE A 688 -12.41 12.59 22.71
CA PHE A 688 -12.76 12.18 21.35
C PHE A 688 -11.65 11.30 20.78
N ALA A 689 -11.98 10.37 19.87
CA ALA A 689 -10.97 9.61 19.16
C ALA A 689 -10.12 10.54 18.28
N GLU A 690 -8.83 10.24 18.12
CA GLU A 690 -7.99 10.96 17.16
C GLU A 690 -8.57 10.81 15.76
N ASP A 691 -8.72 11.95 15.07
CA ASP A 691 -9.11 11.98 13.66
C ASP A 691 -8.01 11.24 12.88
N SER A 692 -8.23 9.98 12.50
CA SER A 692 -7.28 9.27 11.65
C SER A 692 -7.25 9.98 10.30
N ASP A 693 -6.11 10.61 9.95
CA ASP A 693 -5.88 11.41 8.73
C ASP A 693 -6.29 10.73 7.41
N ASN A 694 -6.57 9.42 7.43
CA ASN A 694 -6.84 8.60 6.25
C ASN A 694 -8.26 8.69 5.68
N SER A 695 -9.21 9.41 6.29
CA SER A 695 -10.52 9.58 5.67
C SER A 695 -11.00 11.04 5.70
N PRO A 696 -10.94 11.74 4.55
CA PRO A 696 -11.52 13.09 4.38
C PRO A 696 -13.03 13.15 4.63
N TYR A 697 -13.68 11.99 4.80
CA TYR A 697 -15.12 11.81 4.97
C TYR A 697 -15.51 11.21 6.33
N ALA A 698 -14.58 11.08 7.30
CA ALA A 698 -14.98 10.69 8.65
C ALA A 698 -15.92 11.73 9.24
N GLU A 699 -17.12 11.31 9.63
CA GLU A 699 -18.03 12.14 10.40
C GLU A 699 -17.40 12.42 11.78
N LYS A 700 -17.31 13.71 12.14
CA LYS A 700 -16.83 14.12 13.47
C LYS A 700 -17.76 13.52 14.54
N PRO A 701 -17.23 12.93 15.63
CA PRO A 701 -18.04 12.26 16.65
C PRO A 701 -18.81 13.21 17.58
N TYR A 702 -18.93 14.50 17.21
CA TYR A 702 -19.57 15.55 18.00
C TYR A 702 -20.45 16.46 17.14
N SER A 703 -21.44 17.10 17.79
CA SER A 703 -22.35 18.03 17.13
C SER A 703 -21.63 19.30 16.64
N GLN A 704 -22.21 19.98 15.65
CA GLN A 704 -21.66 21.25 15.15
C GLN A 704 -21.57 22.32 16.26
N GLY A 705 -22.55 22.36 17.18
CA GLY A 705 -22.52 23.28 18.31
C GLY A 705 -21.33 23.04 19.23
N LEU A 706 -21.00 21.78 19.51
CA LEU A 706 -19.82 21.43 20.29
C LEU A 706 -18.53 21.71 19.52
N GLY A 707 -18.52 21.51 18.21
CA GLY A 707 -17.40 21.91 17.34
C GLY A 707 -17.09 23.40 17.43
N ASN A 708 -18.11 24.26 17.32
CA ASN A 708 -17.95 25.71 17.46
C ASN A 708 -17.44 26.11 18.85
N LEU A 709 -17.88 25.42 19.89
CA LEU A 709 -17.42 25.65 21.26
C LEU A 709 -15.93 25.28 21.42
N ILE A 710 -15.52 24.13 20.89
CA ILE A 710 -14.11 23.71 20.89
C ILE A 710 -13.23 24.75 20.17
N ASP A 711 -13.67 25.24 19.00
CA ASP A 711 -12.92 26.23 18.23
C ASP A 711 -12.79 27.58 18.98
N PHE A 712 -13.86 28.00 19.67
CA PHE A 712 -13.86 29.20 20.50
C PHE A 712 -12.90 29.07 21.68
N GLU A 713 -12.96 27.96 22.41
CA GLU A 713 -12.09 27.67 23.55
C GLU A 713 -10.61 27.51 23.14
N ALA A 714 -10.34 26.89 21.99
CA ALA A 714 -9.00 26.78 21.45
C ALA A 714 -8.41 28.16 21.13
N ARG A 715 -9.20 29.03 20.45
CA ARG A 715 -8.78 30.41 20.17
C ARG A 715 -8.49 31.18 21.46
N LYS A 716 -9.37 31.09 22.44
CA LYS A 716 -9.21 31.75 23.75
C LYS A 716 -7.90 31.33 24.43
N MET A 717 -7.63 30.03 24.50
CA MET A 717 -6.39 29.50 25.09
C MET A 717 -5.12 29.99 24.37
N ILE A 718 -5.15 30.05 23.04
CA ILE A 718 -4.02 30.55 22.24
C ILE A 718 -3.81 32.05 22.47
N THR A 719 -4.89 32.84 22.53
CA THR A 719 -4.82 34.27 22.83
C THR A 719 -4.24 34.53 24.22
N GLU A 720 -4.70 33.81 25.25
CA GLU A 720 -4.17 33.91 26.61
C GLU A 720 -2.66 33.57 26.66
N ALA A 721 -2.24 32.52 25.93
CA ALA A 721 -0.82 32.17 25.83
C ALA A 721 -0.01 33.26 25.11
N TYR A 722 -0.57 33.86 24.05
CA TYR A 722 0.09 34.95 23.31
C TYR A 722 0.27 36.20 24.17
N GLU A 723 -0.78 36.65 24.86
CA GLU A 723 -0.74 37.83 25.74
C GLU A 723 0.28 37.65 26.87
N ARG A 724 0.31 36.47 27.49
CA ARG A 724 1.33 36.15 28.52
C ARG A 724 2.74 36.19 27.94
N THR A 725 2.93 35.64 26.74
CA THR A 725 4.23 35.63 26.06
C THR A 725 4.70 37.06 25.76
N GLU A 726 3.78 37.91 25.29
CA GLU A 726 4.05 39.31 25.01
C GLU A 726 4.44 40.07 26.29
N GLN A 727 3.76 39.82 27.41
CA GLN A 727 4.09 40.41 28.70
C GLN A 727 5.50 40.01 29.16
N ILE A 728 5.85 38.72 29.09
CA ILE A 728 7.19 38.22 29.48
C ILE A 728 8.29 38.90 28.65
N LEU A 729 8.08 39.05 27.35
CA LEU A 729 9.04 39.69 26.44
C LEU A 729 9.15 41.19 26.69
N ARG A 730 8.04 41.89 26.97
CA ARG A 730 8.04 43.31 27.34
C ARG A 730 8.81 43.55 28.64
N ASP A 731 8.57 42.73 29.65
CA ASP A 731 9.23 42.83 30.96
C ASP A 731 10.74 42.54 30.88
N ASN A 732 11.20 41.85 29.82
CA ASN A 732 12.60 41.48 29.61
C ASN A 732 13.16 42.00 28.28
N ALA A 733 12.66 43.13 27.77
CA ALA A 733 13.03 43.67 26.46
C ALA A 733 14.54 43.91 26.31
N ASP A 734 15.22 44.34 27.38
CA ASP A 734 16.68 44.55 27.38
C ASP A 734 17.44 43.25 27.11
N LYS A 735 17.00 42.13 27.71
CA LYS A 735 17.61 40.82 27.53
C LYS A 735 17.37 40.28 26.11
N LEU A 736 16.18 40.53 25.56
CA LEU A 736 15.84 40.16 24.19
C LEU A 736 16.79 40.84 23.19
N ASN A 737 16.99 42.15 23.34
CA ASN A 737 17.89 42.92 22.48
C ASN A 737 19.33 42.40 22.56
N ARG A 738 19.84 42.16 23.78
CA ARG A 738 21.21 41.63 23.98
C ARG A 738 21.43 40.26 23.35
N LEU A 739 20.45 39.35 23.49
CA LEU A 739 20.52 38.03 22.84
C LEU A 739 20.49 38.15 21.31
N ALA A 740 19.60 38.98 20.77
CA ALA A 740 19.47 39.14 19.33
C ALA A 740 20.72 39.76 18.71
N GLU A 741 21.33 40.76 19.36
CA GLU A 741 22.58 41.36 18.92
C GLU A 741 23.74 40.36 18.95
N ALA A 742 23.87 39.59 20.04
CA ALA A 742 24.89 38.54 20.12
C ALA A 742 24.70 37.45 19.05
N LEU A 743 23.46 37.06 18.74
CA LEU A 743 23.18 36.13 17.63
C LEU A 743 23.52 36.73 16.27
N LEU A 744 23.35 38.04 16.08
CA LEU A 744 23.75 38.68 14.83
C LEU A 744 25.27 38.69 14.64
N GLU A 745 26.04 38.80 15.72
CA GLU A 745 27.51 38.76 15.68
C GLU A 745 28.05 37.33 15.52
N GLN A 746 27.58 36.38 16.34
CA GLN A 746 28.15 35.04 16.44
C GLN A 746 27.41 33.97 15.62
N GLU A 747 26.22 34.28 15.09
CA GLU A 747 25.29 33.38 14.37
C GLU A 747 24.73 32.23 15.21
N THR A 748 25.39 31.89 16.31
CA THR A 748 25.10 30.74 17.15
C THR A 748 25.54 31.03 18.58
N LEU A 749 24.67 30.76 19.55
CA LEU A 749 24.96 30.88 20.97
C LEU A 749 24.72 29.55 21.69
N ASN A 750 25.72 29.10 22.45
CA ASN A 750 25.60 27.94 23.34
C ASN A 750 25.04 28.33 24.72
N TYR A 751 24.57 27.35 25.49
CA TYR A 751 24.05 27.56 26.85
C TYR A 751 24.94 28.44 27.73
N ASP A 752 26.24 28.15 27.81
CA ASP A 752 27.16 28.91 28.67
C ASP A 752 27.25 30.40 28.27
N GLN A 753 27.19 30.68 26.97
CA GLN A 753 27.20 32.05 26.45
C GLN A 753 25.87 32.76 26.73
N VAL A 754 24.75 32.05 26.67
CA VAL A 754 23.43 32.58 27.07
C VAL A 754 23.44 32.94 28.56
N VAL A 755 24.00 32.07 29.42
CA VAL A 755 24.17 32.35 30.86
C VAL A 755 25.02 33.60 31.08
N GLU A 756 26.11 33.78 30.33
CA GLU A 756 26.96 34.96 30.42
C GLU A 756 26.22 36.25 30.02
N LEU A 757 25.35 36.18 29.00
CA LEU A 757 24.63 37.34 28.46
C LEU A 757 23.44 37.80 29.33
N ILE A 758 22.63 36.85 29.78
CA ILE A 758 21.33 37.14 30.44
C ILE A 758 21.25 36.64 31.90
N GLY A 759 22.31 36.02 32.41
CA GLY A 759 22.37 35.43 33.73
C GLY A 759 21.81 33.99 33.79
N PRO A 760 21.99 33.29 34.92
CA PRO A 760 21.47 31.95 35.10
C PRO A 760 19.92 31.94 35.03
N PRO A 761 19.30 30.82 34.64
CA PRO A 761 17.85 30.71 34.61
C PRO A 761 17.25 30.93 36.00
N GLN A 762 16.10 31.62 36.06
CA GLN A 762 15.43 31.90 37.34
C GLN A 762 14.98 30.64 38.09
N TYR A 763 14.82 29.52 37.38
CA TYR A 763 14.27 28.28 37.91
C TYR A 763 15.22 27.07 37.75
N ASP A 764 16.55 27.28 37.80
CA ASP A 764 17.56 26.29 37.39
C ASP A 764 17.86 25.16 38.40
N ASP A 765 17.65 25.36 39.70
CA ASP A 765 18.06 24.37 40.73
C ASP A 765 17.25 23.05 40.71
N ALA A 766 16.09 23.04 40.07
CA ALA A 766 15.31 21.83 39.80
C ALA A 766 15.64 21.18 38.44
N ARG A 767 16.47 21.83 37.60
CA ARG A 767 16.77 21.46 36.21
C ARG A 767 18.06 20.66 36.06
N ARG A 768 19.04 20.85 36.96
CA ARG A 768 20.29 20.05 37.01
C ARG A 768 20.17 18.71 37.75
N LYS A 769 19.17 18.52 38.62
CA LYS A 769 19.02 17.33 39.49
C LYS A 769 18.51 16.06 38.81
N ILE A 770 18.45 16.04 37.49
CA ILE A 770 18.10 14.82 36.75
C ILE A 770 19.21 14.57 35.72
N GLU A 771 20.46 14.57 36.19
CA GLU A 771 21.42 13.60 35.69
C GLU A 771 20.82 12.21 35.99
N PRO A 772 20.50 11.37 34.99
CA PRO A 772 19.90 10.04 35.20
C PRO A 772 20.70 9.15 36.15
N VAL A 773 22.01 9.44 36.27
CA VAL A 773 22.92 8.83 37.23
C VAL A 773 22.42 8.98 38.67
N GLU A 774 21.86 10.14 39.04
CA GLU A 774 21.33 10.38 40.39
C GLU A 774 19.99 9.69 40.62
N PHE A 775 19.16 9.52 39.59
CA PHE A 775 17.89 8.78 39.70
C PHE A 775 18.13 7.27 39.83
N GLU A 776 19.01 6.70 39.02
CA GLU A 776 19.44 5.31 39.16
C GLU A 776 20.14 5.05 40.50
N ASP A 777 21.00 5.97 40.94
CA ASP A 777 21.63 5.87 42.25
C ASP A 777 20.62 6.04 43.39
N SER A 778 19.58 6.86 43.22
CA SER A 778 18.49 6.97 44.20
C SER A 778 17.65 5.69 44.29
N LEU A 779 17.37 5.03 43.16
CA LEU A 779 16.68 3.75 43.09
C LEU A 779 17.53 2.61 43.65
N LYS A 780 18.84 2.60 43.36
CA LYS A 780 19.79 1.64 43.95
C LYS A 780 19.91 1.84 45.46
N ARG A 781 19.95 3.09 45.95
CA ARG A 781 19.94 3.39 47.39
C ARG A 781 18.63 2.98 48.05
N LEU A 782 17.49 3.18 47.40
CA LEU A 782 16.19 2.70 47.90
C LEU A 782 16.10 1.17 47.92
N ALA A 783 16.65 0.48 46.91
CA ALA A 783 16.70 -0.98 46.85
C ALA A 783 17.66 -1.57 47.91
N GLN A 784 18.79 -0.90 48.17
CA GLN A 784 19.75 -1.28 49.22
C GLN A 784 19.20 -1.04 50.63
N ASN A 785 18.52 0.10 50.86
CA ASN A 785 17.91 0.38 52.16
C ASN A 785 16.72 -0.55 52.46
N GLY A 786 16.01 -1.03 51.43
CA GLY A 786 14.94 -2.02 51.58
C GLY A 786 15.41 -3.46 51.86
N THR A 787 16.73 -3.72 51.82
CA THR A 787 17.31 -5.04 52.14
C THR A 787 17.92 -5.12 53.55
N GLU A 788 18.09 -4.01 54.25
CA GLU A 788 18.57 -4.00 55.65
C GLU A 788 17.45 -4.05 56.71
N GLU A 789 16.19 -3.80 56.33
CA GLU A 789 15.01 -4.06 57.18
C GLU A 789 14.30 -5.35 56.73
N LYS A 790 14.90 -6.52 56.98
CA LYS A 790 14.19 -7.80 57.10
C LYS A 790 14.92 -8.81 57.95
#